data_AF-A0A5J6I9Q9-F1
#
_entry.id   AF-A0A5J6I9Q9-F1
#
_cell.length_a   1.000
_cell.length_b   1.000
_cell.length_c   1.000
_cell.angle_alpha   90.00
_cell.angle_beta   90.00
_cell.angle_gamma   90.00
#
_symmetry.space_group_name_H-M   'P 1'
#
loop_
_entity.id
_entity.type
_entity.pdbx_description
1 polymer ?
#
loop_
_entity_poly.entity_id
_entity_poly.type
_entity_poly.pdbx_seq_one_letter_code
_entity_poly.pdbx_strand_id
1 'polypeptide(L)'
;MTDTTAFDWRSFLLRWSGEWADSLPDDETRGEDDETARRARWLGFAPASEERIAAMEERLGRRMPPSYREFLKVSDGWRHAGGFVWLLAGTEDAHWHNNESELADLFEEYLDEDAGPEERREADIWRRGLQLDVESDVTHVLMDPEDVDEDGEWAVYSWASWRAEPPERHANFVEFMRDMYREFHGLRAHGSDEEPVFVNDTTEKLDSLVREARLEALRGGWERAGKALDEAKEYGRPRAAGLGDQIRRLLGQTYMVYFEDLVTDPRYAPDLLPPLVAEHAAHSYRDDSTLMFHLRGAGDDVVSLAHTTLDQVRNGTYRYTAAGPFGEAVERARELARWGDTDGAWRTLRSAVPLWEPLGPDHLAPLGWVADPVLGPLLTPERGRELLSTPRGGQAGEAPSPTAGLDPGGLAWLAEPDPGNNRTSYRFVLVEGVEPEELPGRLADGDGTLLNEPMTFWEARDRSLRDRSEFSSYDDRALMAVGRAGTGWSFAFDGAPAPFHRQRFVSPAGAASAGTRAVVVWSGLRTSHREPFFHLSVARDGTEQYAFTYADGEVRSSGEIPRALDPSRFFGDVENGAGAERPLLEAVAGEFRVCLPRHALVGGRLHTFVTRSWTRPPADGETYMVIRMHPGAPRPTGGEWSGGDGPH
;
A
#
# COMPACT_ATOMS: atom_id res chain seq x y z
N MET A 1 33.12 -35.48 -1.68
CA MET A 1 33.44 -35.10 -0.29
C MET A 1 33.38 -33.60 -0.23
N THR A 2 32.16 -33.11 -0.10
CA THR A 2 31.84 -31.71 0.16
C THR A 2 32.08 -31.48 1.64
N ASP A 3 32.99 -30.56 1.94
CA ASP A 3 33.38 -30.14 3.27
C ASP A 3 32.28 -29.20 3.78
N THR A 4 31.18 -29.75 4.29
CA THR A 4 30.13 -28.99 4.96
C THR A 4 30.70 -28.54 6.30
N THR A 5 31.10 -27.27 6.40
CA THR A 5 31.63 -26.68 7.63
C THR A 5 30.65 -26.93 8.78
N ALA A 6 31.01 -27.83 9.69
CA ALA A 6 30.17 -28.18 10.84
C ALA A 6 29.86 -26.92 11.67
N PHE A 7 28.60 -26.76 12.06
CA PHE A 7 28.16 -25.67 12.93
C PHE A 7 28.88 -25.75 14.30
N ASP A 8 29.46 -24.64 14.75
CA ASP A 8 30.18 -24.60 16.04
C ASP A 8 29.20 -24.47 17.22
N TRP A 9 28.59 -25.60 17.57
CA TRP A 9 27.67 -25.73 18.70
C TRP A 9 28.26 -25.23 20.01
N ARG A 10 29.55 -25.53 20.28
CA ARG A 10 30.17 -25.16 21.56
C ARG A 10 30.25 -23.65 21.72
N SER A 11 30.74 -22.93 20.71
CA SER A 11 30.83 -21.48 20.78
C SER A 11 29.45 -20.80 20.83
N PHE A 12 28.47 -21.34 20.10
CA PHE A 12 27.10 -20.84 20.11
C PHE A 12 26.43 -20.98 21.49
N LEU A 13 26.45 -22.19 22.06
CA LEU A 13 25.82 -22.48 23.35
C LEU A 13 26.53 -21.77 24.53
N LEU A 14 27.86 -21.61 24.47
CA LEU A 14 28.60 -20.83 25.47
C LEU A 14 28.20 -19.35 25.45
N ARG A 15 28.01 -18.78 24.26
CA ARG A 15 27.54 -17.39 24.12
C ARG A 15 26.14 -17.24 24.69
N TRP A 16 25.21 -18.09 24.26
CA TRP A 16 23.82 -18.05 24.76
C TRP A 16 23.78 -18.19 26.28
N SER A 17 24.49 -19.17 26.85
CA SER A 17 24.54 -19.36 28.31
C SER A 17 25.07 -18.13 29.06
N GLY A 18 26.08 -17.46 28.51
CA GLY A 18 26.63 -16.23 29.08
C GLY A 18 25.62 -15.09 29.06
N GLU A 19 25.02 -14.83 27.91
CA GLU A 19 24.02 -13.76 27.72
C GLU A 19 22.75 -14.00 28.54
N TRP A 20 22.31 -15.24 28.67
CA TRP A 20 21.18 -15.60 29.54
C TRP A 20 21.53 -15.31 31.01
N ALA A 21 22.71 -15.72 31.48
CA ALA A 21 23.13 -15.48 32.86
C ALA A 21 23.24 -13.98 33.21
N ASP A 22 23.58 -13.15 32.21
CA ASP A 22 23.68 -11.69 32.34
C ASP A 22 22.32 -10.99 32.22
N SER A 23 21.32 -11.62 31.60
CA SER A 23 19.98 -11.04 31.38
C SER A 23 19.08 -11.01 32.62
N LEU A 24 19.49 -11.69 33.68
CA LEU A 24 18.68 -12.07 34.82
C LEU A 24 18.92 -11.13 36.03
N PRO A 25 17.91 -10.35 36.50
CA PRO A 25 18.06 -9.45 37.65
C PRO A 25 18.28 -10.19 38.97
N ASP A 26 18.94 -9.59 39.95
CA ASP A 26 19.36 -10.32 41.17
C ASP A 26 18.21 -10.74 42.11
N ASP A 27 16.99 -10.23 41.92
CA ASP A 27 15.85 -10.36 42.83
C ASP A 27 14.69 -11.26 42.32
N GLU A 28 14.78 -11.83 41.12
CA GLU A 28 13.82 -12.84 40.66
C GLU A 28 13.91 -14.12 41.50
N THR A 29 12.77 -14.65 41.92
CA THR A 29 12.69 -15.94 42.62
C THR A 29 12.86 -17.07 41.61
N ARG A 30 13.95 -17.85 41.73
CA ARG A 30 14.34 -18.90 40.77
C ARG A 30 14.31 -20.29 41.39
N GLY A 31 14.14 -21.30 40.53
CA GLY A 31 14.41 -22.69 40.89
C GLY A 31 15.90 -22.90 41.22
N GLU A 32 16.21 -23.91 42.04
CA GLU A 32 17.60 -24.23 42.44
C GLU A 32 18.51 -24.57 41.24
N ASP A 33 17.93 -25.18 40.21
CA ASP A 33 18.64 -25.58 38.98
C ASP A 33 19.02 -24.37 38.12
N ASP A 34 18.14 -23.38 37.98
CA ASP A 34 18.42 -22.15 37.23
C ASP A 34 19.50 -21.30 37.91
N GLU A 35 19.47 -21.23 39.24
CA GLU A 35 20.50 -20.52 40.00
C GLU A 35 21.86 -21.23 39.89
N THR A 36 21.86 -22.57 39.82
CA THR A 36 23.09 -23.35 39.57
C THR A 36 23.62 -23.11 38.15
N ALA A 37 22.75 -23.13 37.14
CA ALA A 37 23.11 -22.85 35.74
C ALA A 37 23.65 -21.42 35.56
N ARG A 38 23.03 -20.43 36.22
CA ARG A 38 23.46 -19.02 36.22
C ARG A 38 24.87 -18.86 36.78
N ARG A 39 25.15 -19.46 37.94
CA ARG A 39 26.50 -19.43 38.56
C ARG A 39 27.55 -20.14 37.71
N ALA A 40 27.18 -21.25 37.07
CA ALA A 40 28.05 -22.00 36.17
C ALA A 40 28.22 -21.31 34.80
N ARG A 41 27.37 -20.32 34.49
CA ARG A 41 27.22 -19.69 33.16
C ARG A 41 27.09 -20.73 32.04
N TRP A 42 26.30 -21.78 32.31
CA TRP A 42 26.08 -22.91 31.40
C TRP A 42 24.66 -23.42 31.56
N LEU A 43 23.85 -23.27 30.50
CA LEU A 43 22.47 -23.76 30.45
C LEU A 43 22.38 -25.26 30.14
N GLY A 44 23.36 -25.77 29.40
CA GLY A 44 23.41 -27.15 28.97
C GLY A 44 23.68 -28.16 30.09
N PHE A 45 23.79 -29.41 29.69
CA PHE A 45 24.15 -30.55 30.54
C PHE A 45 25.53 -31.07 30.15
N ALA A 46 25.97 -32.14 30.81
CA ALA A 46 27.19 -32.82 30.40
C ALA A 46 27.03 -33.35 28.96
N PRO A 47 28.10 -33.35 28.14
CA PRO A 47 28.09 -33.99 26.83
C PRO A 47 27.60 -35.44 26.87
N ALA A 48 26.75 -35.83 25.91
CA ALA A 48 26.39 -37.23 25.71
C ALA A 48 27.59 -37.97 25.10
N SER A 49 27.93 -39.13 25.66
CA SER A 49 28.91 -40.00 25.03
C SER A 49 28.33 -40.65 23.78
N GLU A 50 29.20 -41.06 22.87
CA GLU A 50 28.82 -41.74 21.63
C GLU A 50 27.99 -43.01 21.92
N GLU A 51 28.28 -43.72 23.03
CA GLU A 51 27.52 -44.88 23.46
C GLU A 51 26.09 -44.53 23.90
N ARG A 52 25.88 -43.39 24.57
CA ARG A 52 24.52 -42.94 24.98
C ARG A 52 23.70 -42.53 23.77
N ILE A 53 24.31 -41.82 22.82
CA ILE A 53 23.66 -41.44 21.56
C ILE A 53 23.27 -42.69 20.78
N ALA A 54 24.19 -43.66 20.63
CA ALA A 54 23.89 -44.91 19.94
C ALA A 54 22.79 -45.72 20.64
N ALA A 55 22.77 -45.75 21.98
CA ALA A 55 21.70 -46.41 22.74
C ALA A 55 20.34 -45.72 22.55
N MET A 56 20.31 -44.39 22.47
CA MET A 56 19.10 -43.64 22.13
C MET A 56 18.63 -43.96 20.71
N GLU A 57 19.52 -43.95 19.72
CA GLU A 57 19.20 -44.30 18.33
C GLU A 57 18.65 -45.73 18.21
N GLU A 58 19.23 -46.68 18.96
CA GLU A 58 18.74 -48.06 19.04
C GLU A 58 17.34 -48.12 19.69
N ARG A 59 17.13 -47.38 20.79
CA ARG A 59 15.82 -47.28 21.48
C ARG A 59 14.73 -46.68 20.59
N LEU A 60 15.06 -45.65 19.82
CA LEU A 60 14.14 -44.95 18.92
C LEU A 60 14.00 -45.64 17.56
N GLY A 61 14.90 -46.58 17.23
CA GLY A 61 14.88 -47.36 15.99
C GLY A 61 15.32 -46.59 14.73
N ARG A 62 15.87 -45.38 14.89
CA ARG A 62 16.34 -44.52 13.79
C ARG A 62 17.63 -43.82 14.19
N ARG A 63 18.49 -43.57 13.20
CA ARG A 63 19.67 -42.70 13.37
C ARG A 63 19.21 -41.25 13.43
N MET A 64 19.70 -40.49 14.40
CA MET A 64 19.30 -39.09 14.57
C MET A 64 19.92 -38.20 13.48
N PRO A 65 19.28 -37.05 13.18
CA PRO A 65 19.82 -36.10 12.21
C PRO A 65 21.21 -35.59 12.66
N PRO A 66 22.14 -35.36 11.72
CA PRO A 66 23.53 -35.03 12.06
C PRO A 66 23.66 -33.83 13.01
N SER A 67 22.89 -32.76 12.82
CA SER A 67 22.95 -31.57 13.65
C SER A 67 22.53 -31.81 15.11
N TYR A 68 21.45 -32.55 15.35
CA TYR A 68 21.00 -32.92 16.70
C TYR A 68 22.02 -33.82 17.41
N ARG A 69 22.62 -34.74 16.65
CA ARG A 69 23.67 -35.61 17.17
C ARG A 69 24.94 -34.83 17.57
N GLU A 70 25.38 -33.87 16.76
CA GLU A 70 26.51 -33.01 17.13
C GLU A 70 26.19 -32.08 18.31
N PHE A 71 24.94 -31.63 18.42
CA PHE A 71 24.46 -30.91 19.60
C PHE A 71 24.55 -31.77 20.88
N LEU A 72 24.08 -33.03 20.85
CA LEU A 72 24.13 -33.93 22.01
C LEU A 72 25.57 -34.22 22.48
N LYS A 73 26.53 -34.25 21.56
CA LYS A 73 27.97 -34.36 21.89
C LYS A 73 28.53 -33.13 22.61
N VAL A 74 27.81 -32.02 22.62
CA VAL A 74 28.17 -30.81 23.37
C VAL A 74 27.32 -30.68 24.63
N SER A 75 26.04 -31.03 24.57
CA SER A 75 25.08 -30.93 25.67
C SER A 75 23.97 -31.99 25.56
N ASP A 76 23.86 -32.87 26.55
CA ASP A 76 22.82 -33.90 26.62
C ASP A 76 21.47 -33.32 27.11
N GLY A 77 20.85 -32.46 26.29
CA GLY A 77 19.68 -31.65 26.63
C GLY A 77 20.00 -30.17 26.77
N TRP A 78 18.99 -29.30 26.86
CA TRP A 78 19.19 -27.84 26.97
C TRP A 78 18.11 -27.17 27.81
N ARG A 79 18.48 -26.23 28.66
CA ARG A 79 17.52 -25.41 29.42
C ARG A 79 17.20 -24.11 28.70
N HIS A 80 15.97 -23.64 28.82
CA HIS A 80 15.52 -22.35 28.28
C HIS A 80 15.80 -22.22 26.78
N ALA A 81 15.28 -23.18 25.99
CA ALA A 81 15.28 -23.07 24.53
C ALA A 81 14.19 -22.07 24.12
N GLY A 82 14.60 -20.81 23.91
CA GLY A 82 13.68 -19.71 23.67
C GLY A 82 13.11 -19.18 24.97
N GLY A 83 11.84 -18.78 24.95
CA GLY A 83 11.12 -18.30 26.13
C GLY A 83 10.08 -19.24 26.68
N PHE A 84 9.76 -20.34 25.99
CA PHE A 84 8.61 -21.18 26.32
C PHE A 84 8.93 -22.67 26.43
N VAL A 85 10.16 -23.09 26.08
CA VAL A 85 10.64 -24.47 26.32
C VAL A 85 11.70 -24.43 27.42
N TRP A 86 11.30 -24.81 28.63
CA TRP A 86 12.14 -24.81 29.83
C TRP A 86 13.19 -25.91 29.80
N LEU A 87 12.85 -27.07 29.23
CA LEU A 87 13.77 -28.18 29.04
C LEU A 87 13.56 -28.86 27.69
N LEU A 88 14.61 -28.84 26.87
CA LEU A 88 14.73 -29.56 25.62
C LEU A 88 15.44 -30.90 25.85
N ALA A 89 14.92 -31.95 25.23
CA ALA A 89 15.29 -33.33 25.46
C ALA A 89 16.78 -33.62 25.20
N GLY A 90 17.36 -34.41 26.11
CA GLY A 90 18.61 -35.13 25.87
C GLY A 90 18.36 -36.55 25.35
N THR A 91 19.39 -37.40 25.47
CA THR A 91 19.36 -38.79 25.02
C THR A 91 18.37 -39.69 25.77
N GLU A 92 18.04 -39.34 27.01
CA GLU A 92 17.10 -40.11 27.85
C GLU A 92 15.64 -39.74 27.58
N ASP A 93 15.35 -38.44 27.42
CA ASP A 93 13.99 -37.92 27.40
C ASP A 93 13.36 -37.88 25.99
N ALA A 94 14.17 -37.89 24.93
CA ALA A 94 13.64 -37.88 23.56
C ALA A 94 12.79 -39.14 23.29
N HIS A 95 11.56 -38.95 22.82
CA HIS A 95 10.59 -40.02 22.58
C HIS A 95 9.64 -39.69 21.43
N TRP A 96 9.00 -40.71 20.85
CA TRP A 96 7.97 -40.52 19.82
C TRP A 96 6.72 -39.92 20.45
N HIS A 97 6.16 -38.89 19.83
CA HIS A 97 4.94 -38.24 20.32
C HIS A 97 3.80 -39.27 20.47
N ASN A 98 3.16 -39.25 21.64
CA ASN A 98 2.17 -40.26 22.04
C ASN A 98 0.72 -39.80 21.87
N ASN A 99 0.49 -38.55 21.41
CA ASN A 99 -0.83 -37.94 21.24
C ASN A 99 -1.68 -37.88 22.52
N GLU A 100 -1.05 -37.75 23.70
CA GLU A 100 -1.80 -37.53 24.95
C GLU A 100 -2.60 -36.22 24.95
N SER A 101 -2.16 -35.22 24.18
CA SER A 101 -2.83 -33.93 24.02
C SER A 101 -3.97 -33.95 22.98
N GLU A 102 -4.26 -35.10 22.35
CA GLU A 102 -5.25 -35.25 21.26
C GLU A 102 -5.01 -34.33 20.04
N LEU A 103 -3.84 -33.70 19.93
CA LEU A 103 -3.49 -32.76 18.86
C LEU A 103 -3.43 -33.42 17.49
N ALA A 104 -3.01 -34.69 17.41
CA ALA A 104 -3.04 -35.43 16.15
C ALA A 104 -4.46 -35.62 15.63
N ASP A 105 -5.42 -35.88 16.52
CA ASP A 105 -6.82 -36.04 16.13
C ASP A 105 -7.43 -34.70 15.71
N LEU A 106 -7.10 -33.63 16.44
CA LEU A 106 -7.53 -32.26 16.14
C LEU A 106 -7.06 -31.79 14.75
N PHE A 107 -5.76 -31.92 14.45
CA PHE A 107 -5.21 -31.48 13.16
C PHE A 107 -5.67 -32.36 12.00
N GLU A 108 -5.90 -33.66 12.21
CA GLU A 108 -6.51 -34.54 11.21
C GLU A 108 -7.96 -34.14 10.88
N GLU A 109 -8.75 -33.68 11.86
CA GLU A 109 -10.13 -33.23 11.64
C GLU A 109 -10.20 -31.97 10.76
N TYR A 110 -9.17 -31.13 10.78
CA TYR A 110 -9.08 -29.93 9.95
C TYR A 110 -8.68 -30.21 8.49
N LEU A 111 -8.25 -31.43 8.15
CA LEU A 111 -7.94 -31.79 6.76
C LEU A 111 -9.22 -32.06 5.96
N ASP A 112 -9.40 -31.33 4.86
CA ASP A 112 -10.44 -31.63 3.88
C ASP A 112 -9.91 -32.47 2.70
N GLU A 113 -10.80 -32.85 1.77
CA GLU A 113 -10.44 -33.67 0.61
C GLU A 113 -9.46 -32.97 -0.34
N ASP A 114 -9.40 -31.63 -0.31
CA ASP A 114 -8.59 -30.77 -1.17
C ASP A 114 -7.25 -30.36 -0.51
N ALA A 115 -7.00 -30.78 0.74
CA ALA A 115 -5.81 -30.42 1.52
C ALA A 115 -4.50 -30.72 0.78
N GLY A 116 -3.63 -29.70 0.74
CA GLY A 116 -2.35 -29.73 0.06
C GLY A 116 -1.28 -30.58 0.78
N PRO A 117 -0.12 -30.82 0.13
CA PRO A 117 0.98 -31.58 0.74
C PRO A 117 1.58 -30.92 2.00
N GLU A 118 1.45 -29.61 2.16
CA GLU A 118 1.92 -28.87 3.35
C GLU A 118 0.99 -29.10 4.54
N GLU A 119 -0.31 -28.85 4.38
CA GLU A 119 -1.33 -29.07 5.41
C GLU A 119 -1.34 -30.55 5.90
N ARG A 120 -1.16 -31.51 4.99
CA ARG A 120 -1.05 -32.92 5.35
C ARG A 120 0.19 -33.21 6.21
N ARG A 121 1.33 -32.56 5.93
CA ARG A 121 2.55 -32.70 6.75
C ARG A 121 2.35 -32.10 8.15
N GLU A 122 1.68 -30.96 8.23
CA GLU A 122 1.35 -30.29 9.50
C GLU A 122 0.43 -31.13 10.40
N ALA A 123 -0.39 -32.01 9.83
CA ALA A 123 -1.17 -32.98 10.58
C ALA A 123 -0.36 -34.26 10.91
N ASP A 124 0.33 -34.83 9.92
CA ASP A 124 1.08 -36.08 10.05
C ASP A 124 2.17 -36.01 11.14
N ILE A 125 2.78 -34.84 11.33
CA ILE A 125 3.85 -34.62 12.32
C ILE A 125 3.41 -35.03 13.74
N TRP A 126 2.13 -34.84 14.08
CA TRP A 126 1.60 -35.23 15.38
C TRP A 126 1.46 -36.75 15.55
N ARG A 127 1.52 -37.55 14.48
CA ARG A 127 1.48 -39.03 14.59
C ARG A 127 2.86 -39.65 14.62
N ARG A 128 3.85 -39.03 13.95
CA ARG A 128 5.17 -39.62 13.72
C ARG A 128 6.34 -38.80 14.24
N GLY A 129 6.09 -37.61 14.79
CA GLY A 129 7.12 -36.71 15.26
C GLY A 129 7.89 -37.24 16.46
N LEU A 130 9.20 -37.01 16.47
CA LEU A 130 10.04 -37.19 17.64
C LEU A 130 9.93 -35.95 18.52
N GLN A 131 9.35 -36.08 19.71
CA GLN A 131 9.13 -34.98 20.64
C GLN A 131 10.39 -34.64 21.45
N LEU A 132 10.67 -33.34 21.54
CA LEU A 132 11.85 -32.79 22.21
C LEU A 132 11.52 -31.83 23.35
N ASP A 133 10.32 -31.28 23.42
CA ASP A 133 9.86 -30.50 24.57
C ASP A 133 9.61 -31.44 25.77
N VAL A 134 10.48 -31.40 26.79
CA VAL A 134 10.32 -32.17 28.03
C VAL A 134 9.50 -31.37 29.04
N GLU A 135 9.83 -30.08 29.16
CA GLU A 135 9.10 -29.13 29.98
C GLU A 135 8.93 -27.84 29.17
N SER A 136 7.69 -27.42 28.96
CA SER A 136 7.35 -26.23 28.20
C SER A 136 6.07 -25.58 28.72
N ASP A 137 5.89 -24.31 28.41
CA ASP A 137 4.60 -23.63 28.58
C ASP A 137 3.75 -23.95 27.34
N VAL A 138 3.07 -25.10 27.32
CA VAL A 138 2.12 -25.50 26.24
C VAL A 138 2.67 -25.29 24.81
N THR A 139 3.97 -25.54 24.65
CA THR A 139 4.72 -25.43 23.39
C THR A 139 5.32 -26.78 23.04
N HIS A 140 4.99 -27.31 21.87
CA HIS A 140 5.46 -28.60 21.36
C HIS A 140 6.56 -28.40 20.31
N VAL A 141 7.61 -29.24 20.40
CA VAL A 141 8.75 -29.26 19.48
C VAL A 141 8.94 -30.69 18.98
N LEU A 142 8.70 -30.90 17.69
CA LEU A 142 8.69 -32.22 17.06
C LEU A 142 9.69 -32.25 15.89
N MET A 143 10.47 -33.32 15.74
CA MET A 143 11.23 -33.57 14.51
C MET A 143 10.50 -34.58 13.62
N ASP A 144 10.41 -34.30 12.32
CA ASP A 144 9.78 -35.22 11.37
C ASP A 144 10.81 -36.17 10.73
N PRO A 145 10.76 -37.49 10.99
CA PRO A 145 11.65 -38.45 10.37
C PRO A 145 11.36 -38.73 8.88
N GLU A 146 10.30 -38.17 8.31
CA GLU A 146 9.93 -38.30 6.89
C GLU A 146 10.07 -36.99 6.09
N ASP A 147 10.30 -35.86 6.76
CA ASP A 147 10.64 -34.58 6.14
C ASP A 147 12.15 -34.35 6.27
N VAL A 148 12.91 -35.02 5.39
CA VAL A 148 14.36 -35.10 5.44
C VAL A 148 14.97 -34.41 4.23
N ASP A 149 15.98 -33.57 4.46
CA ASP A 149 16.71 -32.89 3.39
C ASP A 149 17.81 -33.75 2.74
N GLU A 150 18.56 -33.17 1.79
CA GLU A 150 19.65 -33.86 1.08
C GLU A 150 20.84 -34.24 1.98
N ASP A 151 21.00 -33.56 3.11
CA ASP A 151 22.08 -33.77 4.08
C ASP A 151 21.68 -34.79 5.18
N GLY A 152 20.43 -35.26 5.15
CA GLY A 152 19.88 -36.19 6.15
C GLY A 152 19.39 -35.50 7.42
N GLU A 153 19.23 -34.17 7.39
CA GLU A 153 18.63 -33.39 8.47
C GLU A 153 17.11 -33.53 8.45
N TRP A 154 16.51 -33.58 9.63
CA TRP A 154 15.06 -33.66 9.80
C TRP A 154 14.51 -32.26 10.06
N ALA A 155 13.40 -31.91 9.41
CA ALA A 155 12.69 -30.68 9.74
C ALA A 155 12.20 -30.71 11.19
N VAL A 156 12.23 -29.55 11.84
CA VAL A 156 11.72 -29.37 13.21
C VAL A 156 10.45 -28.52 13.11
N TYR A 157 9.40 -28.93 13.82
CA TYR A 157 8.13 -28.22 13.88
C TYR A 157 7.93 -27.70 15.31
N SER A 158 7.61 -26.42 15.44
CA SER A 158 7.25 -25.80 16.72
C SER A 158 5.82 -25.31 16.70
N TRP A 159 5.03 -25.67 17.72
CA TRP A 159 3.65 -25.23 17.83
C TRP A 159 3.34 -24.80 19.26
N ALA A 160 2.64 -23.67 19.42
CA ALA A 160 2.19 -23.18 20.72
C ALA A 160 0.70 -22.86 20.68
N SER A 161 -0.02 -23.27 21.72
CA SER A 161 -1.50 -23.20 21.75
C SER A 161 -2.09 -21.80 21.57
N TRP A 162 -1.36 -20.75 21.96
CA TRP A 162 -1.80 -19.36 21.88
C TRP A 162 -1.44 -18.66 20.56
N ARG A 163 -0.59 -19.25 19.70
CA ARG A 163 -0.22 -18.63 18.42
C ARG A 163 -1.39 -18.62 17.43
N ALA A 164 -2.41 -19.48 17.64
CA ALA A 164 -3.58 -19.62 16.76
C ALA A 164 -3.21 -19.83 15.27
N GLU A 165 -2.06 -20.46 15.04
CA GLU A 165 -1.44 -20.72 13.74
C GLU A 165 -1.04 -22.21 13.66
N PRO A 166 -0.86 -22.76 12.44
CA PRO A 166 -0.34 -24.12 12.25
C PRO A 166 1.11 -24.26 12.77
N PRO A 167 1.62 -25.50 12.93
CA PRO A 167 3.00 -25.74 13.35
C PRO A 167 4.00 -25.05 12.43
N GLU A 168 4.89 -24.24 13.01
CA GLU A 168 5.94 -23.53 12.28
C GLU A 168 7.07 -24.50 11.92
N ARG A 169 7.40 -24.60 10.63
CA ARG A 169 8.42 -25.51 10.11
C ARG A 169 9.79 -24.84 10.00
N HIS A 170 10.76 -25.43 10.68
CA HIS A 170 12.18 -25.13 10.60
C HIS A 170 12.89 -26.16 9.71
N ALA A 171 13.88 -25.72 8.93
CA ALA A 171 14.57 -26.60 7.98
C ALA A 171 15.33 -27.75 8.67
N ASN A 172 15.92 -27.50 9.83
CA ASN A 172 16.67 -28.48 10.63
C ASN A 172 16.84 -27.99 12.08
N PHE A 173 17.50 -28.79 12.91
CA PHE A 173 17.73 -28.45 14.32
C PHE A 173 18.64 -27.24 14.56
N VAL A 174 19.58 -26.95 13.65
CA VAL A 174 20.41 -25.74 13.77
C VAL A 174 19.55 -24.48 13.62
N GLU A 175 18.68 -24.45 12.60
CA GLU A 175 17.78 -23.31 12.36
C GLU A 175 16.79 -23.15 13.50
N PHE A 176 16.19 -24.24 14.00
CA PHE A 176 15.35 -24.20 15.20
C PHE A 176 16.08 -23.58 16.40
N MET A 177 17.31 -24.02 16.69
CA MET A 177 18.08 -23.47 17.81
C MET A 177 18.49 -22.00 17.60
N ARG A 178 18.67 -21.54 16.36
CA ARG A 178 18.90 -20.13 16.04
C ARG A 178 17.64 -19.30 16.26
N ASP A 179 16.48 -19.83 15.90
CA ASP A 179 15.19 -19.16 16.13
C ASP A 179 14.83 -19.09 17.61
N MET A 180 15.09 -20.15 18.37
CA MET A 180 14.95 -20.09 19.83
C MET A 180 15.91 -19.08 20.46
N TYR A 181 17.12 -18.94 19.93
CA TYR A 181 18.04 -17.89 20.38
C TYR A 181 17.54 -16.48 20.02
N ARG A 182 16.97 -16.28 18.82
CA ARG A 182 16.30 -15.02 18.43
C ARG A 182 15.13 -14.71 19.35
N GLU A 183 14.26 -15.68 19.62
CA GLU A 183 13.09 -15.56 20.50
C GLU A 183 13.52 -15.12 21.91
N PHE A 184 14.57 -15.75 22.47
CA PHE A 184 15.15 -15.34 23.75
C PHE A 184 15.51 -13.85 23.77
N HIS A 185 16.21 -13.36 22.74
CA HIS A 185 16.57 -11.93 22.65
C HIS A 185 15.35 -11.04 22.47
N GLY A 186 14.40 -11.43 21.62
CA GLY A 186 13.17 -10.69 21.35
C GLY A 186 12.30 -10.50 22.60
N LEU A 187 12.09 -11.57 23.37
CA LEU A 187 11.33 -11.50 24.62
C LEU A 187 12.03 -10.65 25.68
N ARG A 188 13.36 -10.72 25.77
CA ARG A 188 14.15 -9.88 26.70
C ARG A 188 14.18 -8.41 26.29
N ALA A 189 14.00 -8.10 25.00
CA ALA A 189 13.92 -6.73 24.53
C ALA A 189 12.58 -6.06 24.87
N HIS A 190 11.54 -6.83 25.22
CA HIS A 190 10.19 -6.34 25.55
C HIS A 190 9.88 -6.45 27.06
N GLY A 191 10.91 -6.39 27.91
CA GLY A 191 10.75 -6.25 29.36
C GLY A 191 9.96 -5.00 29.75
N SER A 192 9.51 -4.93 31.00
CA SER A 192 8.73 -3.77 31.48
C SER A 192 9.51 -2.45 31.29
N ASP A 193 8.82 -1.31 31.11
CA ASP A 193 9.44 0.02 30.93
C ASP A 193 10.43 0.42 32.05
N GLU A 194 10.42 -0.29 33.18
CA GLU A 194 11.28 -0.07 34.35
C GLU A 194 12.57 -0.93 34.33
N GLU A 195 12.69 -1.90 33.41
CA GLU A 195 13.85 -2.77 33.28
C GLU A 195 14.98 -2.13 32.45
N PRO A 196 16.25 -2.35 32.81
CA PRO A 196 17.38 -1.89 32.01
C PRO A 196 17.34 -2.52 30.61
N VAL A 197 17.68 -1.73 29.58
CA VAL A 197 17.82 -2.23 28.20
C VAL A 197 18.73 -3.46 28.19
N PHE A 198 18.25 -4.55 27.59
CA PHE A 198 19.04 -5.77 27.44
C PHE A 198 20.23 -5.52 26.51
N VAL A 199 21.42 -5.39 27.11
CA VAL A 199 22.69 -5.10 26.43
C VAL A 199 23.70 -6.22 26.69
N ASN A 200 24.23 -6.75 25.59
CA ASN A 200 25.27 -7.78 25.49
C ASN A 200 25.96 -7.68 24.11
N ASP A 201 27.03 -8.45 23.91
CA ASP A 201 27.82 -8.46 22.66
C ASP A 201 26.97 -8.66 21.39
N THR A 202 25.90 -9.46 21.46
CA THR A 202 25.02 -9.72 20.31
C THR A 202 24.14 -8.53 20.02
N THR A 203 23.50 -7.96 21.04
CA THR A 203 22.68 -6.76 20.90
C THR A 203 23.49 -5.53 20.47
N GLU A 204 24.73 -5.36 20.93
CA GLU A 204 25.61 -4.26 20.48
C GLU A 204 26.00 -4.40 19.00
N LYS A 205 26.22 -5.64 18.53
CA LYS A 205 26.46 -5.92 17.11
C LYS A 205 25.22 -5.61 16.28
N LEU A 206 24.03 -6.00 16.74
CA LEU A 206 22.78 -5.73 16.05
C LEU A 206 22.46 -4.22 16.05
N ASP A 207 22.73 -3.50 17.14
CA ASP A 207 22.58 -2.03 17.17
C ASP A 207 23.56 -1.33 16.22
N SER A 208 24.75 -1.92 16.02
CA SER A 208 25.69 -1.49 14.99
C SER A 208 25.16 -1.78 13.58
N LEU A 209 24.58 -2.97 13.37
CA LEU A 209 23.93 -3.36 12.12
C LEU A 209 22.77 -2.41 11.77
N VAL A 210 21.91 -2.05 12.73
CA VAL A 210 20.82 -1.07 12.51
C VAL A 210 21.37 0.31 12.12
N ARG A 211 22.42 0.78 12.79
CA ARG A 211 23.09 2.05 12.43
C ARG A 211 23.70 2.01 11.03
N GLU A 212 24.30 0.90 10.64
CA GLU A 212 24.86 0.70 9.31
C GLU A 212 23.78 0.61 8.24
N ALA A 213 22.73 -0.18 8.50
CA ALA A 213 21.57 -0.34 7.62
C ALA A 213 20.89 1.01 7.37
N ARG A 214 20.74 1.83 8.40
CA ARG A 214 20.24 3.20 8.26
C ARG A 214 21.09 4.04 7.30
N LEU A 215 22.42 4.05 7.48
CA LEU A 215 23.32 4.79 6.59
C LEU A 215 23.27 4.24 5.16
N GLU A 216 23.17 2.93 5.01
CA GLU A 216 23.04 2.26 3.73
C GLU A 216 21.74 2.64 3.01
N ALA A 217 20.60 2.66 3.72
CA ALA A 217 19.32 3.12 3.17
C ALA A 217 19.39 4.59 2.71
N LEU A 218 20.05 5.46 3.48
CA LEU A 218 20.23 6.87 3.13
C LEU A 218 21.16 7.09 1.92
N ARG A 219 22.07 6.14 1.64
CA ARG A 219 22.92 6.15 0.43
C ARG A 219 22.21 5.63 -0.82
N GLY A 220 21.01 5.05 -0.67
CA GLY A 220 20.26 4.43 -1.76
C GLY A 220 20.20 2.90 -1.71
N GLY A 221 20.93 2.25 -0.79
CA GLY A 221 21.03 0.79 -0.67
C GLY A 221 19.88 0.15 0.11
N TRP A 222 18.63 0.52 -0.19
CA TRP A 222 17.46 0.14 0.60
C TRP A 222 17.21 -1.38 0.67
N GLU A 223 17.59 -2.16 -0.33
CA GLU A 223 17.41 -3.63 -0.32
C GLU A 223 18.30 -4.30 0.74
N ARG A 224 19.57 -3.88 0.81
CA ARG A 224 20.51 -4.39 1.82
C ARG A 224 20.13 -3.92 3.21
N ALA A 225 19.74 -2.65 3.30
CA ALA A 225 19.25 -2.08 4.55
C ALA A 225 18.00 -2.79 5.07
N GLY A 226 17.03 -3.07 4.20
CA GLY A 226 15.80 -3.79 4.54
C GLY A 226 16.10 -5.14 5.17
N LYS A 227 16.95 -5.95 4.52
CA LYS A 227 17.38 -7.26 5.06
C LYS A 227 18.05 -7.16 6.43
N ALA A 228 18.94 -6.20 6.61
CA ALA A 228 19.64 -5.99 7.87
C ALA A 228 18.70 -5.49 8.99
N LEU A 229 17.69 -4.69 8.65
CA LEU A 229 16.65 -4.24 9.58
C LEU A 229 15.68 -5.36 9.94
N ASP A 230 15.33 -6.23 8.99
CA ASP A 230 14.50 -7.40 9.24
C ASP A 230 15.23 -8.40 10.16
N GLU A 231 16.52 -8.65 9.91
CA GLU A 231 17.36 -9.45 10.83
C GLU A 231 17.38 -8.85 12.24
N ALA A 232 17.63 -7.55 12.39
CA ALA A 232 17.63 -6.92 13.71
C ALA A 232 16.24 -6.93 14.38
N LYS A 233 15.16 -6.85 13.60
CA LYS A 233 13.78 -6.95 14.09
C LYS A 233 13.50 -8.33 14.69
N GLU A 234 14.01 -9.41 14.11
CA GLU A 234 13.84 -10.77 14.65
C GLU A 234 14.41 -10.94 16.06
N TYR A 235 15.43 -10.15 16.42
CA TYR A 235 16.00 -10.09 17.77
C TYR A 235 15.32 -9.04 18.68
N GLY A 236 14.18 -8.49 18.26
CA GLY A 236 13.44 -7.45 18.99
C GLY A 236 14.22 -6.14 19.14
N ARG A 237 15.17 -5.82 18.24
CA ARG A 237 15.98 -4.61 18.42
C ARG A 237 15.14 -3.35 18.26
N PRO A 238 15.24 -2.38 19.19
CA PRO A 238 14.48 -1.14 19.12
C PRO A 238 14.69 -0.41 17.79
N ARG A 239 13.63 0.21 17.27
CA ARG A 239 13.62 1.03 16.03
C ARG A 239 13.82 0.25 14.73
N ALA A 240 14.26 -1.01 14.75
CA ALA A 240 14.50 -1.79 13.53
C ALA A 240 13.22 -1.96 12.72
N ALA A 241 12.11 -2.31 13.39
CA ALA A 241 10.78 -2.39 12.81
C ALA A 241 10.34 -1.04 12.20
N GLY A 242 10.39 0.04 12.99
CA GLY A 242 9.97 1.37 12.54
C GLY A 242 10.79 1.93 11.38
N LEU A 243 12.09 1.63 11.31
CA LEU A 243 12.95 1.97 10.18
C LEU A 243 12.58 1.14 8.93
N GLY A 244 12.41 -0.17 9.08
CA GLY A 244 12.00 -1.05 7.97
C GLY A 244 10.63 -0.68 7.40
N ASP A 245 9.71 -0.26 8.27
CA ASP A 245 8.36 0.17 7.91
C ASP A 245 8.35 1.41 7.01
N GLN A 246 9.31 2.33 7.17
CA GLN A 246 9.46 3.48 6.27
C GLN A 246 9.84 3.04 4.85
N ILE A 247 10.64 1.99 4.70
CA ILE A 247 10.98 1.39 3.41
C ILE A 247 9.74 0.71 2.82
N ARG A 248 9.08 -0.16 3.61
CA ARG A 248 7.90 -0.91 3.19
C ARG A 248 6.76 0.01 2.73
N ARG A 249 6.51 1.11 3.46
CA ARG A 249 5.48 2.10 3.11
C ARG A 249 5.69 2.68 1.70
N LEU A 250 6.93 3.02 1.34
CA LEU A 250 7.25 3.55 0.01
C LEU A 250 7.15 2.50 -1.09
N LEU A 251 7.32 1.23 -0.75
CA LEU A 251 7.13 0.10 -1.68
C LEU A 251 5.63 -0.25 -1.88
N GLY A 252 4.71 0.47 -1.23
CA GLY A 252 3.28 0.22 -1.30
C GLY A 252 2.80 -0.96 -0.44
N GLN A 253 3.66 -1.47 0.46
CA GLN A 253 3.26 -2.46 1.45
C GLN A 253 2.67 -1.72 2.64
N THR A 254 1.35 -1.75 2.80
CA THR A 254 0.66 -0.92 3.81
C THR A 254 0.07 -1.72 4.97
N TYR A 255 -0.32 -2.98 4.73
CA TYR A 255 -1.10 -3.80 5.66
C TYR A 255 -0.38 -4.23 6.96
N MET A 256 0.95 -4.01 7.07
CA MET A 256 1.78 -4.33 8.25
C MET A 256 2.76 -3.21 8.61
N VAL A 257 2.45 -1.96 8.25
CA VAL A 257 3.30 -0.80 8.54
C VAL A 257 2.68 -0.01 9.67
N TYR A 258 3.34 -0.03 10.84
CA TYR A 258 2.88 0.65 12.05
C TYR A 258 3.87 1.67 12.58
N PHE A 259 5.12 1.65 12.09
CA PHE A 259 6.21 2.48 12.57
C PHE A 259 6.43 2.31 14.09
N GLU A 260 6.46 1.05 14.51
CA GLU A 260 6.65 0.63 15.91
C GLU A 260 7.80 1.40 16.58
N ASP A 261 7.56 1.83 17.83
CA ASP A 261 8.41 2.70 18.66
C ASP A 261 8.71 4.11 18.13
N LEU A 262 8.41 4.40 16.85
CA LEU A 262 8.74 5.68 16.22
C LEU A 262 7.54 6.61 16.10
N VAL A 263 6.35 6.09 15.84
CA VAL A 263 5.14 6.92 15.65
C VAL A 263 4.69 7.61 16.93
N THR A 264 5.00 7.04 18.09
CA THR A 264 4.69 7.56 19.42
C THR A 264 5.66 8.67 19.86
N ASP A 265 6.84 8.80 19.22
CA ASP A 265 7.82 9.88 19.49
C ASP A 265 7.36 11.18 18.80
N PRO A 266 7.10 12.27 19.58
CA PRO A 266 6.69 13.56 19.03
C PRO A 266 7.64 14.14 17.96
N ARG A 267 8.91 13.73 17.96
CA ARG A 267 9.89 14.16 16.95
C ARG A 267 9.57 13.63 15.56
N TYR A 268 9.06 12.41 15.45
CA TYR A 268 8.81 11.74 14.16
C TYR A 268 7.32 11.72 13.79
N ALA A 269 6.42 11.90 14.77
CA ALA A 269 4.99 11.94 14.56
C ALA A 269 4.53 12.84 13.38
N PRO A 270 5.08 14.07 13.16
CA PRO A 270 4.64 14.91 12.03
C PRO A 270 4.79 14.27 10.64
N ASP A 271 5.67 13.28 10.47
CA ASP A 271 5.96 12.66 9.18
C ASP A 271 5.52 11.18 9.10
N LEU A 272 5.51 10.46 10.23
CA LEU A 272 5.13 9.03 10.29
C LEU A 272 3.65 8.80 10.62
N LEU A 273 3.02 9.70 11.38
CA LEU A 273 1.61 9.56 11.74
C LEU A 273 0.65 9.78 10.55
N PRO A 274 0.87 10.76 9.65
CA PRO A 274 -0.03 10.96 8.51
C PRO A 274 -0.24 9.71 7.63
N PRO A 275 0.80 8.99 7.16
CA PRO A 275 0.59 7.79 6.34
C PRO A 275 -0.13 6.66 7.10
N LEU A 276 0.13 6.49 8.40
CA LEU A 276 -0.58 5.52 9.24
C LEU A 276 -2.07 5.85 9.34
N VAL A 277 -2.39 7.12 9.61
CA VAL A 277 -3.75 7.62 9.72
C VAL A 277 -4.50 7.55 8.38
N ALA A 278 -3.82 7.85 7.27
CA ALA A 278 -4.40 7.73 5.94
C ALA A 278 -4.75 6.28 5.58
N GLU A 279 -3.90 5.32 5.97
CA GLU A 279 -4.21 3.90 5.84
C GLU A 279 -5.44 3.51 6.65
N HIS A 280 -5.49 3.93 7.91
CA HIS A 280 -6.63 3.68 8.78
C HIS A 280 -7.92 4.30 8.21
N ALA A 281 -7.89 5.55 7.74
CA ALA A 281 -9.04 6.23 7.16
C ALA A 281 -9.59 5.54 5.91
N ALA A 282 -8.75 4.86 5.12
CA ALA A 282 -9.16 4.12 3.94
C ALA A 282 -9.87 2.78 4.27
N HIS A 283 -9.58 2.19 5.43
CA HIS A 283 -10.04 0.85 5.82
C HIS A 283 -11.06 0.85 6.98
N SER A 284 -11.13 1.93 7.77
CA SER A 284 -12.04 2.09 8.90
C SER A 284 -13.16 3.06 8.56
N TYR A 285 -14.39 2.54 8.45
CA TYR A 285 -15.57 3.37 8.25
C TYR A 285 -16.24 3.80 9.56
N ARG A 286 -15.93 3.21 10.73
CA ARG A 286 -16.69 3.45 11.98
C ARG A 286 -15.97 3.26 13.32
N ASP A 287 -14.81 2.61 13.41
CA ASP A 287 -14.15 2.33 14.69
C ASP A 287 -12.70 2.84 14.73
N ASP A 288 -12.47 3.87 15.53
CA ASP A 288 -11.17 4.52 15.70
C ASP A 288 -10.33 3.84 16.83
N SER A 289 -10.86 2.79 17.47
CA SER A 289 -10.19 2.08 18.57
C SER A 289 -8.90 1.36 18.13
N THR A 290 -8.83 0.91 16.88
CA THR A 290 -7.64 0.25 16.32
C THR A 290 -6.50 1.23 16.09
N LEU A 291 -6.78 2.50 15.77
CA LEU A 291 -5.75 3.54 15.70
C LEU A 291 -5.11 3.78 17.07
N MET A 292 -5.91 3.77 18.13
CA MET A 292 -5.43 3.96 19.51
C MET A 292 -4.56 2.80 20.00
N PHE A 293 -4.77 1.59 19.48
CA PHE A 293 -3.91 0.45 19.79
C PHE A 293 -2.46 0.70 19.37
N HIS A 294 -2.24 1.24 18.17
CA HIS A 294 -0.90 1.56 17.64
C HIS A 294 -0.26 2.81 18.28
N LEU A 295 -1.04 3.62 18.99
CA LEU A 295 -0.57 4.80 19.71
C LEU A 295 -0.48 4.56 21.23
N ARG A 296 -0.52 3.30 21.68
CA ARG A 296 -0.32 2.98 23.09
C ARG A 296 1.05 3.47 23.54
N GLY A 297 1.09 4.20 24.66
CA GLY A 297 2.32 4.82 25.18
C GLY A 297 2.64 6.20 24.57
N ALA A 298 1.87 6.67 23.60
CA ALA A 298 2.02 8.04 23.09
C ALA A 298 1.56 9.09 24.12
N GLY A 299 2.19 10.27 24.08
CA GLY A 299 1.74 11.43 24.83
C GLY A 299 0.41 12.01 24.31
N ASP A 300 -0.30 12.75 25.16
CA ASP A 300 -1.58 13.41 24.82
C ASP A 300 -1.48 14.33 23.59
N ASP A 301 -0.29 14.90 23.34
CA ASP A 301 0.02 15.75 22.19
C ASP A 301 0.01 14.96 20.87
N VAL A 302 0.64 13.79 20.85
CA VAL A 302 0.67 12.89 19.67
C VAL A 302 -0.72 12.33 19.40
N VAL A 303 -1.46 11.93 20.44
CA VAL A 303 -2.85 11.46 20.30
C VAL A 303 -3.76 12.57 19.75
N SER A 304 -3.60 13.81 20.24
CA SER A 304 -4.36 14.96 19.72
C SER A 304 -4.02 15.27 18.26
N LEU A 305 -2.75 15.14 17.88
CA LEU A 305 -2.30 15.27 16.49
C LEU A 305 -2.88 14.15 15.61
N ALA A 306 -3.00 12.92 16.14
CA ALA A 306 -3.61 11.79 15.45
C ALA A 306 -5.05 12.07 15.04
N HIS A 307 -5.88 12.51 15.99
CA HIS A 307 -7.27 12.84 15.72
C HIS A 307 -7.41 14.02 14.75
N THR A 308 -6.62 15.07 14.94
CA THR A 308 -6.64 16.23 14.04
C THR A 308 -6.27 15.83 12.60
N THR A 309 -5.24 14.99 12.46
CA THR A 309 -4.80 14.48 11.15
C THR A 309 -5.86 13.57 10.53
N LEU A 310 -6.51 12.72 11.32
CA LEU A 310 -7.57 11.82 10.87
C LEU A 310 -8.76 12.60 10.31
N ASP A 311 -9.20 13.64 11.02
CA ASP A 311 -10.28 14.52 10.56
C ASP A 311 -9.90 15.25 9.27
N GLN A 312 -8.66 15.75 9.18
CA GLN A 312 -8.16 16.41 7.97
C GLN A 312 -8.06 15.45 6.77
N VAL A 313 -7.59 14.22 6.99
CA VAL A 313 -7.50 13.21 5.92
C VAL A 313 -8.89 12.76 5.46
N ARG A 314 -9.82 12.50 6.38
CA ARG A 314 -11.22 12.15 6.06
C ARG A 314 -11.93 13.25 5.28
N ASN A 315 -11.62 14.52 5.59
CA ASN A 315 -12.16 15.68 4.88
C ASN A 315 -11.38 16.04 3.61
N GLY A 316 -10.26 15.38 3.31
CA GLY A 316 -9.40 15.70 2.17
C GLY A 316 -8.71 17.07 2.26
N THR A 317 -8.54 17.62 3.48
CA THR A 317 -7.94 18.93 3.74
C THR A 317 -6.53 18.86 4.30
N TYR A 318 -6.03 17.66 4.64
CA TYR A 318 -4.67 17.47 5.11
C TYR A 318 -3.67 18.01 4.08
N ARG A 319 -2.70 18.78 4.56
CA ARG A 319 -1.66 19.39 3.74
C ARG A 319 -0.31 19.11 4.35
N TYR A 320 0.53 18.42 3.59
CA TYR A 320 1.89 18.19 4.03
C TYR A 320 2.74 19.45 3.89
N THR A 321 3.51 19.74 4.94
CA THR A 321 4.48 20.84 4.94
C THR A 321 5.78 20.35 5.56
N ALA A 322 6.90 20.84 5.04
CA ALA A 322 8.23 20.56 5.56
C ALA A 322 9.05 21.85 5.59
N ALA A 323 10.12 21.89 6.38
CA ALA A 323 11.03 23.01 6.43
C ALA A 323 12.07 22.97 5.30
N GLY A 324 12.67 24.12 5.00
CA GLY A 324 13.83 24.22 4.11
C GLY A 324 13.52 23.98 2.61
N PRO A 325 14.56 23.73 1.80
CA PRO A 325 14.44 23.60 0.34
C PRO A 325 13.52 22.45 -0.09
N PHE A 326 13.45 21.38 0.70
CA PHE A 326 12.52 20.28 0.44
C PHE A 326 11.06 20.72 0.60
N GLY A 327 10.74 21.49 1.64
CA GLY A 327 9.42 22.09 1.83
C GLY A 327 8.97 23.00 0.68
N GLU A 328 9.87 23.84 0.18
CA GLU A 328 9.58 24.68 -1.00
C GLU A 328 9.29 23.82 -2.24
N ALA A 329 10.02 22.72 -2.41
CA ALA A 329 9.78 21.80 -3.51
C ALA A 329 8.46 21.04 -3.37
N VAL A 330 8.06 20.67 -2.14
CA VAL A 330 6.74 20.09 -1.83
C VAL A 330 5.63 21.03 -2.26
N GLU A 331 5.73 22.32 -1.92
CA GLU A 331 4.72 23.32 -2.31
C GLU A 331 4.64 23.50 -3.83
N ARG A 332 5.78 23.60 -4.51
CA ARG A 332 5.83 23.64 -5.98
C ARG A 332 5.26 22.37 -6.62
N ALA A 333 5.57 21.19 -6.06
CA ALA A 333 5.07 19.93 -6.57
C ALA A 333 3.54 19.84 -6.41
N ARG A 334 3.02 20.30 -5.27
CA ARG A 334 1.57 20.34 -5.00
C ARG A 334 0.86 21.29 -5.98
N GLU A 335 1.47 22.44 -6.27
CA GLU A 335 0.99 23.38 -7.29
C GLU A 335 0.92 22.74 -8.68
N LEU A 336 1.93 21.98 -9.08
CA LEU A 336 1.92 21.26 -10.35
C LEU A 336 0.86 20.16 -10.39
N ALA A 337 0.77 19.35 -9.32
CA ALA A 337 -0.15 18.23 -9.22
C ALA A 337 -1.62 18.66 -9.20
N ARG A 338 -1.99 19.73 -8.50
CA ARG A 338 -3.38 20.23 -8.47
C ARG A 338 -3.90 20.72 -9.83
N TRP A 339 -2.98 21.02 -10.76
CA TRP A 339 -3.27 21.37 -12.14
C TRP A 339 -3.00 20.23 -13.14
N GLY A 340 -2.68 19.04 -12.65
CA GLY A 340 -2.54 17.82 -13.45
C GLY A 340 -1.14 17.52 -13.97
N ASP A 341 -0.11 18.33 -13.68
CA ASP A 341 1.28 17.99 -14.02
C ASP A 341 1.90 17.05 -12.97
N THR A 342 1.46 15.80 -12.99
CA THR A 342 1.87 14.79 -12.00
C THR A 342 3.33 14.35 -12.17
N ASP A 343 3.80 14.23 -13.41
CA ASP A 343 5.20 13.91 -13.71
C ASP A 343 6.14 15.07 -13.38
N GLY A 344 5.71 16.33 -13.60
CA GLY A 344 6.43 17.52 -13.15
C GLY A 344 6.48 17.66 -11.64
N ALA A 345 5.38 17.37 -10.96
CA ALA A 345 5.33 17.31 -9.51
C ALA A 345 6.34 16.29 -8.96
N TRP A 346 6.34 15.06 -9.50
CA TRP A 346 7.29 14.02 -9.10
C TRP A 346 8.74 14.41 -9.36
N ARG A 347 9.05 14.93 -10.56
CA ARG A 347 10.41 15.41 -10.87
C ARG A 347 10.88 16.49 -9.90
N THR A 348 9.97 17.37 -9.48
CA THR A 348 10.24 18.43 -8.50
C THR A 348 10.56 17.85 -7.13
N LEU A 349 9.73 16.92 -6.62
CA LEU A 349 9.98 16.23 -5.35
C LEU A 349 11.31 15.48 -5.38
N ARG A 350 11.51 14.62 -6.39
CA ARG A 350 12.74 13.84 -6.58
C ARG A 350 14.00 14.70 -6.58
N SER A 351 13.97 15.84 -7.29
CA SER A 351 15.12 16.74 -7.35
C SER A 351 15.49 17.36 -6.00
N ALA A 352 14.53 17.42 -5.07
CA ALA A 352 14.72 18.00 -3.74
C ALA A 352 15.00 16.96 -2.67
N VAL A 353 14.82 15.65 -2.92
CA VAL A 353 15.14 14.56 -1.99
C VAL A 353 16.59 14.63 -1.47
N PRO A 354 17.62 14.94 -2.29
CA PRO A 354 18.98 15.10 -1.78
C PRO A 354 19.16 16.28 -0.80
N LEU A 355 18.25 17.26 -0.84
CA LEU A 355 18.24 18.44 0.04
C LEU A 355 17.35 18.23 1.27
N TRP A 356 16.69 17.08 1.39
CA TRP A 356 15.88 16.74 2.55
C TRP A 356 16.76 16.38 3.74
N GLU A 357 16.36 16.89 4.92
CA GLU A 357 17.03 16.64 6.19
C GLU A 357 16.14 15.74 7.07
N PRO A 358 16.69 14.65 7.63
CA PRO A 358 15.95 13.79 8.54
C PRO A 358 15.63 14.53 9.84
N LEU A 359 14.48 14.23 10.45
CA LEU A 359 14.04 14.84 11.73
C LEU A 359 14.88 14.33 12.91
N GLY A 360 15.56 13.20 12.72
CA GLY A 360 16.42 12.57 13.72
C GLY A 360 17.11 11.32 13.16
N PRO A 361 17.82 10.56 14.00
CA PRO A 361 18.47 9.33 13.60
C PRO A 361 17.48 8.29 13.08
N ASP A 362 16.23 8.26 13.52
CA ASP A 362 15.31 7.18 13.15
C ASP A 362 14.40 7.56 11.96
N HIS A 363 14.79 8.56 11.16
CA HIS A 363 14.06 9.03 9.99
C HIS A 363 14.82 8.72 8.69
N LEU A 364 14.26 7.85 7.84
CA LEU A 364 14.87 7.37 6.59
C LEU A 364 14.35 8.05 5.33
N ALA A 365 13.11 8.52 5.31
CA ALA A 365 12.53 9.15 4.14
C ALA A 365 11.38 10.08 4.52
N PRO A 366 11.13 11.15 3.75
CA PRO A 366 9.93 11.97 3.95
C PRO A 366 8.69 11.16 3.57
N LEU A 367 7.77 10.94 4.51
CA LEU A 367 6.56 10.14 4.34
C LEU A 367 5.26 10.93 4.54
N GLY A 368 5.29 12.09 5.19
CA GLY A 368 4.08 12.83 5.51
C GLY A 368 3.27 13.26 4.29
N TRP A 369 3.91 13.42 3.13
CA TRP A 369 3.26 13.75 1.85
C TRP A 369 2.39 12.61 1.29
N VAL A 370 2.60 11.36 1.71
CA VAL A 370 1.82 10.21 1.24
C VAL A 370 0.36 10.33 1.65
N ALA A 371 0.08 11.01 2.77
CA ALA A 371 -1.27 11.31 3.22
C ALA A 371 -1.88 12.57 2.60
N ASP A 372 -1.08 13.40 1.91
CA ASP A 372 -1.61 14.58 1.23
C ASP A 372 -2.49 14.13 0.05
N PRO A 373 -3.74 14.59 -0.04
CA PRO A 373 -4.69 14.09 -1.03
C PRO A 373 -4.34 14.50 -2.47
N VAL A 374 -3.47 15.49 -2.66
CA VAL A 374 -2.96 15.92 -3.97
C VAL A 374 -1.62 15.25 -4.31
N LEU A 375 -0.72 15.08 -3.33
CA LEU A 375 0.60 14.48 -3.55
C LEU A 375 0.62 12.96 -3.40
N GLY A 376 -0.17 12.39 -2.49
CA GLY A 376 -0.26 10.96 -2.22
C GLY A 376 -0.46 10.10 -3.47
N PRO A 377 -1.35 10.47 -4.42
CA PRO A 377 -1.50 9.75 -5.68
C PRO A 377 -0.24 9.69 -6.54
N LEU A 378 0.78 10.51 -6.29
CA LEU A 378 2.06 10.45 -7.00
C LEU A 378 2.88 9.22 -6.61
N LEU A 379 2.60 8.58 -5.46
CA LEU A 379 3.32 7.39 -5.01
C LEU A 379 2.90 6.18 -5.85
N THR A 380 3.87 5.59 -6.55
CA THR A 380 3.78 4.25 -7.15
C THR A 380 4.95 3.41 -6.65
N PRO A 381 4.90 2.06 -6.72
CA PRO A 381 6.01 1.22 -6.31
C PRO A 381 7.34 1.59 -7.00
N GLU A 382 7.30 1.98 -8.28
CA GLU A 382 8.49 2.39 -9.05
C GLU A 382 9.06 3.72 -8.54
N ARG A 383 8.19 4.71 -8.30
CA ARG A 383 8.57 6.01 -7.74
C ARG A 383 9.06 5.88 -6.30
N GLY A 384 8.49 4.96 -5.52
CA GLY A 384 8.97 4.60 -4.19
C GLY A 384 10.38 4.02 -4.21
N ARG A 385 10.65 3.06 -5.10
CA ARG A 385 12.01 2.51 -5.32
C ARG A 385 12.99 3.58 -5.75
N GLU A 386 12.58 4.50 -6.62
CA GLU A 386 13.41 5.63 -7.07
C GLU A 386 13.77 6.57 -5.91
N LEU A 387 12.80 6.93 -5.06
CA LEU A 387 13.05 7.76 -3.87
C LEU A 387 14.01 7.04 -2.91
N LEU A 388 13.74 5.77 -2.61
CA LEU A 388 14.57 4.96 -1.73
C LEU A 388 15.99 4.75 -2.25
N SER A 389 16.16 4.70 -3.57
CA SER A 389 17.47 4.58 -4.23
C SER A 389 18.18 5.94 -4.37
N THR A 390 17.50 7.06 -4.13
CA THR A 390 18.10 8.39 -4.20
C THR A 390 18.87 8.68 -2.91
N PRO A 391 20.18 9.02 -2.99
CA PRO A 391 20.96 9.43 -1.84
C PRO A 391 20.37 10.68 -1.17
N ARG A 392 20.28 10.65 0.16
CA ARG A 392 19.58 11.68 0.96
C ARG A 392 20.12 11.77 2.39
N GLY A 393 19.66 12.76 3.15
CA GLY A 393 20.10 12.97 4.55
C GLY A 393 21.60 13.24 4.68
N GLY A 394 22.15 13.99 3.71
CA GLY A 394 23.58 14.34 3.65
C GLY A 394 24.52 13.20 3.23
N GLN A 395 24.00 12.04 2.84
CA GLN A 395 24.82 10.93 2.34
C GLN A 395 25.12 11.07 0.84
N ALA A 396 26.32 10.67 0.44
CA ALA A 396 26.71 10.55 -0.96
C ALA A 396 26.39 9.14 -1.49
N GLY A 397 25.97 9.04 -2.75
CA GLY A 397 25.71 7.78 -3.44
C GLY A 397 25.48 8.02 -4.94
N GLU A 398 25.23 6.95 -5.68
CA GLU A 398 24.89 7.02 -7.10
C GLU A 398 23.41 7.41 -7.27
N ALA A 399 23.13 8.38 -8.14
CA ALA A 399 21.76 8.77 -8.41
C ALA A 399 21.07 7.70 -9.27
N PRO A 400 19.87 7.24 -8.90
CA PRO A 400 19.16 6.23 -9.69
C PRO A 400 18.72 6.80 -11.03
N SER A 401 18.53 5.90 -12.00
CA SER A 401 17.88 6.24 -13.27
C SER A 401 16.46 6.74 -13.02
N PRO A 402 16.03 7.85 -13.66
CA PRO A 402 14.69 8.37 -13.48
C PRO A 402 13.62 7.35 -13.89
N THR A 403 12.56 7.24 -13.10
CA THR A 403 11.38 6.43 -13.47
C THR A 403 10.70 7.05 -14.70
N ALA A 404 10.11 6.21 -15.55
CA ALA A 404 9.26 6.68 -16.64
C ALA A 404 8.08 7.51 -16.10
N GLY A 405 7.62 8.48 -16.91
CA GLY A 405 6.42 9.24 -16.59
C GLY A 405 5.18 8.34 -16.55
N LEU A 406 4.21 8.69 -15.70
CA LEU A 406 2.94 7.97 -15.60
C LEU A 406 1.99 8.35 -16.75
N ASP A 407 2.17 9.54 -17.32
CA ASP A 407 1.32 10.04 -18.38
C ASP A 407 1.89 9.65 -19.77
N PRO A 408 1.15 8.89 -20.60
CA PRO A 408 1.64 8.42 -21.90
C PRO A 408 1.81 9.54 -22.95
N GLY A 409 1.45 10.78 -22.61
CA GLY A 409 1.41 11.91 -23.53
C GLY A 409 0.21 11.86 -24.49
N GLY A 410 -0.09 13.00 -25.11
CA GLY A 410 -1.17 13.15 -26.08
C GLY A 410 -2.57 12.86 -25.53
N LEU A 411 -3.46 12.41 -26.43
CA LEU A 411 -4.88 12.15 -26.15
C LEU A 411 -5.30 10.69 -26.39
N ALA A 412 -4.44 9.89 -27.04
CA ALA A 412 -4.77 8.56 -27.55
C ALA A 412 -5.25 7.57 -26.47
N TRP A 413 -4.75 7.73 -25.24
CA TRP A 413 -5.12 6.87 -24.11
C TRP A 413 -6.62 6.93 -23.79
N LEU A 414 -7.34 7.98 -24.20
CA LEU A 414 -8.80 8.07 -24.03
C LEU A 414 -9.57 7.03 -24.85
N ALA A 415 -8.95 6.45 -25.89
CA ALA A 415 -9.52 5.36 -26.68
C ALA A 415 -9.30 3.98 -26.05
N GLU A 416 -8.41 3.87 -25.06
CA GLU A 416 -8.07 2.59 -24.44
C GLU A 416 -9.15 2.18 -23.41
N PRO A 417 -9.44 0.88 -23.25
CA PRO A 417 -10.28 0.39 -22.16
C PRO A 417 -9.49 0.46 -20.84
N ASP A 418 -10.05 1.13 -19.84
CA ASP A 418 -9.38 1.36 -18.55
C ASP A 418 -9.85 0.29 -17.53
N PRO A 419 -8.95 -0.36 -16.76
CA PRO A 419 -9.34 -1.35 -15.77
C PRO A 419 -10.28 -0.73 -14.73
N GLY A 420 -11.52 -1.22 -14.65
CA GLY A 420 -12.54 -0.73 -13.70
C GLY A 420 -13.34 0.50 -14.15
N ASN A 421 -13.05 1.08 -15.32
CA ASN A 421 -13.70 2.30 -15.80
C ASN A 421 -14.28 2.09 -17.21
N ASN A 422 -15.59 1.84 -17.27
CA ASN A 422 -16.40 1.72 -18.51
C ASN A 422 -16.62 3.10 -19.18
N ARG A 423 -15.57 3.92 -19.34
CA ARG A 423 -15.65 5.22 -20.02
C ARG A 423 -15.96 5.00 -21.50
N THR A 424 -17.26 4.99 -21.83
CA THR A 424 -17.77 4.80 -23.20
C THR A 424 -18.03 6.11 -23.93
N SER A 425 -18.03 7.23 -23.19
CA SER A 425 -18.24 8.58 -23.69
C SER A 425 -17.48 9.57 -22.81
N TYR A 426 -16.96 10.64 -23.42
CA TYR A 426 -16.30 11.75 -22.72
C TYR A 426 -16.38 13.02 -23.57
N ARG A 427 -16.17 14.16 -22.93
CA ARG A 427 -16.04 15.44 -23.63
C ARG A 427 -15.05 16.35 -22.92
N PHE A 428 -14.39 17.20 -23.69
CA PHE A 428 -13.47 18.17 -23.14
C PHE A 428 -13.37 19.43 -23.99
N VAL A 429 -12.90 20.51 -23.35
CA VAL A 429 -12.53 21.77 -23.99
C VAL A 429 -11.06 22.01 -23.72
N LEU A 430 -10.33 22.47 -24.73
CA LEU A 430 -8.96 22.95 -24.64
C LEU A 430 -8.94 24.43 -24.99
N VAL A 431 -8.26 25.25 -24.19
CA VAL A 431 -8.16 26.71 -24.43
C VAL A 431 -6.69 27.13 -24.40
N GLU A 432 -6.27 27.83 -25.44
CA GLU A 432 -4.88 28.29 -25.62
C GLU A 432 -4.62 29.56 -24.78
N GLY A 433 -3.46 29.65 -24.14
CA GLY A 433 -2.98 30.86 -23.46
C GLY A 433 -3.82 31.34 -22.28
N VAL A 434 -4.66 30.48 -21.71
CA VAL A 434 -5.55 30.79 -20.59
C VAL A 434 -5.17 29.90 -19.41
N GLU A 435 -5.01 30.46 -18.22
CA GLU A 435 -4.73 29.66 -17.03
C GLU A 435 -5.97 28.85 -16.60
N PRO A 436 -5.79 27.67 -15.98
CA PRO A 436 -6.91 26.81 -15.58
C PRO A 436 -7.94 27.52 -14.69
N GLU A 437 -7.49 28.47 -13.86
CA GLU A 437 -8.30 29.29 -12.94
C GLU A 437 -9.31 30.20 -13.65
N GLU A 438 -9.05 30.56 -14.91
CA GLU A 438 -9.89 31.46 -15.69
C GLU A 438 -10.98 30.73 -16.49
N LEU A 439 -10.89 29.39 -16.61
CA LEU A 439 -11.84 28.60 -17.40
C LEU A 439 -13.30 28.69 -16.91
N PRO A 440 -13.61 28.74 -15.61
CA PRO A 440 -14.98 28.94 -15.14
C PRO A 440 -15.61 30.22 -15.68
N GLY A 441 -14.86 31.32 -15.78
CA GLY A 441 -15.34 32.60 -16.33
C GLY A 441 -15.71 32.53 -17.81
N ARG A 442 -15.24 31.51 -18.54
CA ARG A 442 -15.47 31.30 -19.98
C ARG A 442 -16.52 30.22 -20.26
N LEU A 443 -16.57 29.20 -19.40
CA LEU A 443 -17.32 27.97 -19.64
C LEU A 443 -18.52 27.79 -18.71
N ALA A 444 -18.61 28.53 -17.59
CA ALA A 444 -19.74 28.44 -16.68
C ALA A 444 -20.74 29.61 -16.86
N ASP A 445 -21.90 29.46 -16.22
CA ASP A 445 -22.88 30.52 -16.02
C ASP A 445 -23.21 30.62 -14.52
N GLY A 446 -23.52 31.82 -14.02
CA GLY A 446 -23.94 32.05 -12.63
C GLY A 446 -22.93 31.58 -11.58
N ASP A 447 -23.40 30.81 -10.59
CA ASP A 447 -22.60 30.29 -9.46
C ASP A 447 -21.53 29.27 -9.89
N GLY A 448 -21.58 28.76 -11.13
CA GLY A 448 -20.55 27.85 -11.67
C GLY A 448 -19.22 28.53 -12.01
N THR A 449 -19.11 29.85 -11.82
CA THR A 449 -17.91 30.65 -12.09
C THR A 449 -16.81 30.49 -11.04
N LEU A 450 -17.07 29.80 -9.93
CA LEU A 450 -16.08 29.49 -8.90
C LEU A 450 -15.53 28.07 -9.04
N LEU A 451 -14.23 27.91 -8.80
CA LEU A 451 -13.60 26.60 -8.68
C LEU A 451 -13.97 25.95 -7.34
N ASN A 452 -14.35 24.69 -7.38
CA ASN A 452 -14.41 23.83 -6.21
C ASN A 452 -13.01 23.35 -5.83
N GLU A 453 -12.87 22.89 -4.59
CA GLU A 453 -11.66 22.26 -4.09
C GLU A 453 -11.29 21.00 -4.90
N PRO A 454 -10.00 20.61 -4.94
CA PRO A 454 -9.56 19.44 -5.67
C PRO A 454 -10.27 18.16 -5.19
N MET A 455 -10.88 17.46 -6.13
CA MET A 455 -11.63 16.23 -5.86
C MET A 455 -11.29 15.15 -6.88
N THR A 456 -11.47 13.91 -6.48
CA THR A 456 -11.39 12.75 -7.35
C THR A 456 -12.57 12.72 -8.32
N PHE A 457 -12.44 11.96 -9.41
CA PHE A 457 -13.54 11.72 -10.34
C PHE A 457 -14.79 11.15 -9.65
N TRP A 458 -14.62 10.26 -8.67
CA TRP A 458 -15.73 9.63 -7.96
C TRP A 458 -16.43 10.58 -6.99
N GLU A 459 -15.69 11.40 -6.25
CA GLU A 459 -16.27 12.46 -5.40
C GLU A 459 -17.05 13.48 -6.23
N ALA A 460 -16.49 13.91 -7.37
CA ALA A 460 -17.17 14.81 -8.30
C ALA A 460 -18.49 14.21 -8.81
N ARG A 461 -18.47 12.92 -9.17
CA ARG A 461 -19.64 12.20 -9.65
C ARG A 461 -20.70 12.01 -8.55
N ASP A 462 -20.30 11.58 -7.36
CA ASP A 462 -21.24 11.38 -6.24
C ASP A 462 -21.89 12.70 -5.83
N ARG A 463 -21.09 13.78 -5.70
CA ARG A 463 -21.61 15.13 -5.42
C ARG A 463 -22.59 15.61 -6.49
N SER A 464 -22.23 15.45 -7.78
CA SER A 464 -23.11 15.80 -8.90
C SER A 464 -24.43 15.03 -8.91
N LEU A 465 -24.50 13.84 -8.30
CA LEU A 465 -25.73 13.05 -8.20
C LEU A 465 -26.54 13.41 -6.95
N ARG A 466 -25.89 13.66 -5.80
CA ARG A 466 -26.55 14.04 -4.55
C ARG A 466 -27.23 15.39 -4.62
N ASP A 467 -26.58 16.38 -5.22
CA ASP A 467 -27.09 17.76 -5.29
C ASP A 467 -28.19 17.92 -6.36
N ARG A 468 -28.51 16.85 -7.12
CA ARG A 468 -29.36 16.92 -8.31
C ARG A 468 -30.73 16.27 -8.07
N SER A 469 -31.73 17.11 -7.83
CA SER A 469 -33.14 16.69 -7.66
C SER A 469 -33.95 16.66 -8.97
N GLU A 470 -33.42 17.21 -10.06
CA GLU A 470 -34.07 17.27 -11.37
C GLU A 470 -33.12 16.85 -12.49
N PHE A 471 -33.59 15.95 -13.35
CA PHE A 471 -32.87 15.45 -14.53
C PHE A 471 -33.69 15.79 -15.77
N SER A 472 -33.19 16.69 -16.60
CA SER A 472 -33.84 17.05 -17.86
C SER A 472 -33.01 16.61 -19.07
N SER A 473 -33.68 16.36 -20.20
CA SER A 473 -33.01 15.97 -21.45
C SER A 473 -32.31 17.13 -22.18
N TYR A 474 -32.23 18.30 -21.56
CA TYR A 474 -31.70 19.54 -22.13
C TYR A 474 -30.81 20.33 -21.18
N ASP A 475 -30.63 19.87 -19.94
CA ASP A 475 -29.66 20.42 -18.98
C ASP A 475 -28.54 19.39 -18.78
N ASP A 476 -27.50 19.50 -19.61
CA ASP A 476 -26.33 18.64 -19.53
C ASP A 476 -25.16 19.29 -18.78
N ARG A 477 -25.45 20.25 -17.88
CA ARG A 477 -24.42 20.79 -16.99
C ARG A 477 -23.72 19.65 -16.25
N ALA A 478 -22.40 19.70 -16.31
CA ALA A 478 -21.50 18.72 -15.70
C ALA A 478 -20.48 19.41 -14.82
N LEU A 479 -20.07 18.70 -13.77
CA LEU A 479 -18.95 19.09 -12.94
C LEU A 479 -17.66 18.65 -13.64
N MET A 480 -16.98 19.58 -14.32
CA MET A 480 -15.80 19.31 -15.15
C MET A 480 -14.51 19.47 -14.34
N ALA A 481 -13.59 18.51 -14.50
CA ALA A 481 -12.22 18.62 -13.97
C ALA A 481 -11.39 19.58 -14.83
N VAL A 482 -10.56 20.40 -14.20
CA VAL A 482 -9.77 21.44 -14.88
C VAL A 482 -8.27 21.34 -14.55
N GLY A 483 -7.43 21.61 -15.55
CA GLY A 483 -5.98 21.55 -15.42
C GLY A 483 -5.24 22.00 -16.67
N ARG A 484 -3.94 21.71 -16.74
CA ARG A 484 -3.07 22.04 -17.88
C ARG A 484 -3.00 20.88 -18.88
N ALA A 485 -2.99 21.23 -20.15
CA ALA A 485 -3.06 20.31 -21.29
C ALA A 485 -1.81 20.36 -22.18
N GLY A 486 -0.63 20.40 -21.57
CA GLY A 486 0.65 20.65 -22.25
C GLY A 486 1.06 22.12 -22.19
N THR A 487 1.99 22.51 -23.07
CA THR A 487 2.58 23.86 -23.02
C THR A 487 1.61 24.91 -23.57
N GLY A 488 1.12 25.79 -22.69
CA GLY A 488 0.27 26.92 -23.07
C GLY A 488 -1.19 26.57 -23.34
N TRP A 489 -1.67 25.41 -22.87
CA TRP A 489 -3.07 25.00 -23.00
C TRP A 489 -3.64 24.60 -21.64
N SER A 490 -4.90 24.91 -21.43
CA SER A 490 -5.69 24.43 -20.28
C SER A 490 -6.88 23.60 -20.76
N PHE A 491 -7.34 22.66 -19.94
CA PHE A 491 -8.48 21.81 -20.26
C PHE A 491 -9.61 21.93 -19.24
N ALA A 492 -10.83 21.66 -19.70
CA ALA A 492 -11.95 21.24 -18.87
C ALA A 492 -12.45 19.88 -19.39
N PHE A 493 -12.59 18.87 -18.53
CA PHE A 493 -12.85 17.48 -18.89
C PHE A 493 -14.03 16.89 -18.13
N ASP A 494 -14.89 16.16 -18.85
CA ASP A 494 -16.00 15.37 -18.32
C ASP A 494 -15.89 13.94 -18.86
N GLY A 495 -15.64 13.00 -17.94
CA GLY A 495 -15.45 11.58 -18.25
C GLY A 495 -16.72 10.75 -18.27
N ALA A 496 -17.89 11.34 -18.00
CA ALA A 496 -19.17 10.64 -18.01
C ALA A 496 -20.32 11.60 -18.41
N PRO A 497 -20.28 12.16 -19.63
CA PRO A 497 -21.23 13.17 -20.06
C PRO A 497 -22.64 12.60 -20.25
N ALA A 498 -23.61 13.52 -20.26
CA ALA A 498 -25.00 13.22 -20.61
C ALA A 498 -25.14 12.66 -22.05
N PRO A 499 -26.30 12.10 -22.43
CA PRO A 499 -26.56 11.67 -23.81
C PRO A 499 -26.35 12.80 -24.82
N PHE A 500 -25.68 12.50 -25.94
CA PHE A 500 -25.50 13.47 -27.02
C PHE A 500 -26.79 13.67 -27.81
N HIS A 501 -27.17 14.94 -28.03
CA HIS A 501 -28.38 15.33 -28.76
C HIS A 501 -28.04 16.27 -29.92
N ARG A 502 -27.75 15.69 -31.09
CA ARG A 502 -27.28 16.40 -32.29
C ARG A 502 -28.06 17.67 -32.65
N GLN A 503 -29.40 17.65 -32.56
CA GLN A 503 -30.26 18.79 -32.96
C GLN A 503 -30.28 19.95 -31.95
N ARG A 504 -29.90 19.68 -30.69
CA ARG A 504 -29.87 20.66 -29.61
C ARG A 504 -28.45 20.98 -29.15
N PHE A 505 -27.44 20.34 -29.72
CA PHE A 505 -26.06 20.56 -29.37
C PHE A 505 -25.61 21.98 -29.74
N VAL A 506 -25.00 22.67 -28.79
CA VAL A 506 -24.40 24.01 -28.93
C VAL A 506 -22.95 23.88 -28.47
N SER A 507 -22.02 24.04 -29.41
CA SER A 507 -20.60 23.99 -29.05
C SER A 507 -20.20 25.18 -28.18
N PRO A 508 -19.50 24.96 -27.04
CA PRO A 508 -18.94 26.04 -26.23
C PRO A 508 -17.70 26.66 -26.86
N ALA A 509 -17.21 26.18 -28.02
CA ALA A 509 -15.94 26.63 -28.61
C ALA A 509 -15.90 28.16 -28.80
N GLY A 510 -16.98 28.76 -29.31
CA GLY A 510 -17.10 30.21 -29.46
C GLY A 510 -16.88 30.94 -28.14
N ALA A 511 -17.67 30.62 -27.11
CA ALA A 511 -17.56 31.25 -25.79
C ALA A 511 -16.18 31.04 -25.14
N ALA A 512 -15.63 29.83 -25.26
CA ALA A 512 -14.32 29.49 -24.70
C ALA A 512 -13.17 30.27 -25.37
N SER A 513 -13.27 30.52 -26.67
CA SER A 513 -12.22 31.14 -27.50
C SER A 513 -12.14 32.67 -27.41
N ALA A 514 -12.86 33.34 -26.50
CA ALA A 514 -12.83 34.80 -26.42
C ALA A 514 -11.40 35.35 -26.22
N GLY A 515 -10.85 36.06 -27.22
CA GLY A 515 -9.47 36.58 -27.20
C GLY A 515 -8.37 35.52 -27.38
N THR A 516 -8.72 34.30 -27.79
CA THR A 516 -7.78 33.20 -27.98
C THR A 516 -8.34 32.13 -28.93
N ARG A 517 -7.83 30.89 -28.87
CA ARG A 517 -8.31 29.71 -29.59
C ARG A 517 -8.82 28.65 -28.62
N ALA A 518 -9.90 27.98 -28.99
CA ALA A 518 -10.43 26.84 -28.24
C ALA A 518 -10.76 25.66 -29.16
N VAL A 519 -10.58 24.45 -28.62
CA VAL A 519 -10.89 23.17 -29.27
C VAL A 519 -11.85 22.40 -28.38
N VAL A 520 -12.96 21.92 -28.94
CA VAL A 520 -13.96 21.13 -28.23
C VAL A 520 -14.03 19.75 -28.86
N VAL A 521 -13.98 18.71 -28.02
CA VAL A 521 -14.17 17.33 -28.43
C VAL A 521 -15.28 16.69 -27.60
N TRP A 522 -16.15 15.93 -28.26
CA TRP A 522 -17.11 15.04 -27.60
C TRP A 522 -17.13 13.70 -28.34
N SER A 523 -16.69 12.64 -27.68
CA SER A 523 -16.67 11.28 -28.22
C SER A 523 -17.65 10.39 -27.48
N GLY A 524 -18.39 9.58 -28.24
CA GLY A 524 -19.18 8.45 -27.76
C GLY A 524 -19.09 7.27 -28.73
N LEU A 525 -17.92 7.06 -29.35
CA LEU A 525 -17.73 6.03 -30.37
C LEU A 525 -17.80 4.60 -29.83
N ARG A 526 -17.65 4.42 -28.50
CA ARG A 526 -17.64 3.13 -27.80
C ARG A 526 -18.94 2.82 -27.04
N THR A 527 -20.01 3.60 -27.24
CA THR A 527 -21.27 3.36 -26.54
C THR A 527 -21.98 2.11 -27.07
N SER A 528 -22.23 1.11 -26.21
CA SER A 528 -22.87 -0.16 -26.59
C SER A 528 -24.39 -0.07 -26.80
N HIS A 529 -25.05 0.91 -26.18
CA HIS A 529 -26.51 1.04 -26.17
C HIS A 529 -27.04 2.24 -26.95
N ARG A 530 -26.16 2.96 -27.67
CA ARG A 530 -26.48 4.20 -28.39
C ARG A 530 -25.71 4.30 -29.69
N GLU A 531 -26.19 5.15 -30.58
CA GLU A 531 -25.53 5.44 -31.86
C GLU A 531 -24.17 6.11 -31.61
N PRO A 532 -23.09 5.60 -32.24
CA PRO A 532 -21.75 6.14 -32.07
C PRO A 532 -21.67 7.54 -32.69
N PHE A 533 -21.03 8.46 -31.97
CA PHE A 533 -20.85 9.83 -32.44
C PHE A 533 -19.46 10.37 -32.07
N PHE A 534 -19.02 11.35 -32.85
CA PHE A 534 -17.82 12.13 -32.56
C PHE A 534 -18.01 13.57 -33.05
N HIS A 535 -17.74 14.53 -32.18
CA HIS A 535 -17.78 15.96 -32.50
C HIS A 535 -16.43 16.61 -32.25
N LEU A 536 -15.98 17.45 -33.21
CA LEU A 536 -14.87 18.38 -33.06
C LEU A 536 -15.33 19.78 -33.51
N SER A 537 -15.04 20.81 -32.73
CA SER A 537 -15.15 22.20 -33.18
C SER A 537 -13.97 23.04 -32.70
N VAL A 538 -13.56 23.97 -33.54
CA VAL A 538 -12.44 24.87 -33.29
C VAL A 538 -12.90 26.30 -33.53
N ALA A 539 -12.67 27.16 -32.55
CA ALA A 539 -13.04 28.56 -32.62
C ALA A 539 -11.86 29.45 -32.25
N ARG A 540 -11.87 30.66 -32.79
CA ARG A 540 -10.90 31.71 -32.50
C ARG A 540 -11.62 33.04 -32.31
N ASP A 541 -11.27 33.74 -31.24
CA ASP A 541 -11.81 35.07 -30.92
C ASP A 541 -13.35 35.13 -30.97
N GLY A 542 -14.00 34.12 -30.41
CA GLY A 542 -15.47 34.04 -30.36
C GLY A 542 -16.13 33.44 -31.59
N THR A 543 -15.38 33.18 -32.67
CA THR A 543 -15.92 32.74 -33.97
C THR A 543 -15.49 31.31 -34.29
N GLU A 544 -16.44 30.42 -34.60
CA GLU A 544 -16.15 29.06 -35.08
C GLU A 544 -15.42 29.13 -36.43
N GLN A 545 -14.22 28.54 -36.50
CA GLN A 545 -13.44 28.45 -37.74
C GLN A 545 -13.85 27.24 -38.57
N TYR A 546 -13.96 26.10 -37.92
CA TYR A 546 -14.41 24.85 -38.52
C TYR A 546 -14.92 23.89 -37.46
N ALA A 547 -15.83 22.99 -37.85
CA ALA A 547 -16.31 21.91 -37.03
C ALA A 547 -16.69 20.72 -37.89
N PHE A 548 -16.71 19.53 -37.29
CA PHE A 548 -17.42 18.39 -37.87
C PHE A 548 -18.06 17.53 -36.79
N THR A 549 -19.14 16.86 -37.18
CA THR A 549 -19.84 15.88 -36.35
C THR A 549 -20.10 14.65 -37.17
N TYR A 550 -19.54 13.52 -36.73
CA TYR A 550 -19.93 12.19 -37.15
C TYR A 550 -21.04 11.69 -36.24
N ALA A 551 -22.19 11.34 -36.83
CA ALA A 551 -23.31 10.70 -36.14
C ALA A 551 -24.19 10.01 -37.19
N ASP A 552 -24.78 8.86 -36.84
CA ASP A 552 -25.71 8.12 -37.70
C ASP A 552 -25.08 7.67 -39.05
N GLY A 553 -23.76 7.42 -39.06
CA GLY A 553 -23.01 7.08 -40.27
C GLY A 553 -22.78 8.27 -41.22
N GLU A 554 -23.20 9.48 -40.85
CA GLU A 554 -23.01 10.70 -41.63
C GLU A 554 -22.01 11.66 -40.98
N VAL A 555 -21.19 12.31 -41.81
CA VAL A 555 -20.35 13.44 -41.40
C VAL A 555 -21.00 14.74 -41.86
N ARG A 556 -21.23 15.66 -40.93
CA ARG A 556 -21.55 17.07 -41.24
C ARG A 556 -20.38 17.95 -40.84
N SER A 557 -19.92 18.80 -41.74
CA SER A 557 -18.80 19.71 -41.52
C SER A 557 -19.16 21.16 -41.82
N SER A 558 -18.44 22.09 -41.19
CA SER A 558 -18.45 23.53 -41.42
C SER A 558 -17.01 24.03 -41.49
N GLY A 559 -16.78 25.10 -42.26
CA GLY A 559 -15.45 25.72 -42.39
C GLY A 559 -14.42 24.90 -43.17
N GLU A 560 -13.19 25.41 -43.22
CA GLU A 560 -12.04 24.74 -43.86
C GLU A 560 -11.29 23.88 -42.83
N ILE A 561 -11.55 22.57 -42.84
CA ILE A 561 -10.92 21.62 -41.91
C ILE A 561 -9.49 21.31 -42.39
N PRO A 562 -8.46 21.42 -41.52
CA PRO A 562 -7.10 21.03 -41.87
C PRO A 562 -7.00 19.58 -42.34
N ARG A 563 -6.14 19.30 -43.34
CA ARG A 563 -5.96 17.95 -43.91
C ARG A 563 -5.59 16.89 -42.86
N ALA A 564 -4.93 17.28 -41.77
CA ALA A 564 -4.61 16.40 -40.66
C ALA A 564 -5.87 15.86 -39.95
N LEU A 565 -6.94 16.66 -39.92
CA LEU A 565 -8.20 16.41 -39.22
C LEU A 565 -9.37 16.12 -40.17
N ASP A 566 -9.10 15.85 -41.45
CA ASP A 566 -10.13 15.58 -42.45
C ASP A 566 -10.91 14.30 -42.07
N PRO A 567 -12.24 14.39 -41.83
CA PRO A 567 -13.05 13.27 -41.37
C PRO A 567 -13.08 12.10 -42.36
N SER A 568 -12.87 12.34 -43.66
CA SER A 568 -12.83 11.27 -44.67
C SER A 568 -11.68 10.27 -44.44
N ARG A 569 -10.60 10.70 -43.77
CA ARG A 569 -9.45 9.85 -43.44
C ARG A 569 -9.74 8.85 -42.32
N PHE A 570 -10.78 9.10 -41.53
CA PHE A 570 -11.10 8.33 -40.33
C PHE A 570 -12.41 7.54 -40.47
N PHE A 571 -13.41 8.12 -41.16
CA PHE A 571 -14.75 7.55 -41.28
C PHE A 571 -15.09 7.04 -42.70
N GLY A 572 -14.12 7.05 -43.64
CA GLY A 572 -14.35 6.73 -45.06
C GLY A 572 -14.68 5.27 -45.40
N ASP A 573 -14.18 4.29 -44.61
CA ASP A 573 -14.27 2.84 -44.90
C ASP A 573 -14.59 1.98 -43.66
N VAL A 574 -15.00 2.59 -42.54
CA VAL A 574 -15.03 1.90 -41.24
C VAL A 574 -16.45 1.43 -40.88
N GLU A 575 -16.69 0.11 -40.90
CA GLU A 575 -17.96 -0.50 -40.43
C GLU A 575 -18.21 -0.29 -38.92
N ASN A 576 -17.17 0.05 -38.14
CA ASN A 576 -17.21 0.28 -36.69
C ASN A 576 -16.47 1.56 -36.25
N GLY A 577 -17.22 2.61 -35.90
CA GLY A 577 -16.67 3.92 -35.50
C GLY A 577 -15.66 3.89 -34.34
N ALA A 578 -15.63 2.84 -33.51
CA ALA A 578 -14.67 2.71 -32.42
C ALA A 578 -13.20 2.65 -32.91
N GLY A 579 -12.94 2.08 -34.09
CA GLY A 579 -11.59 2.01 -34.66
C GLY A 579 -11.01 3.37 -35.10
N ALA A 580 -11.88 4.37 -35.30
CA ALA A 580 -11.50 5.71 -35.72
C ALA A 580 -11.06 6.61 -34.55
N GLU A 581 -11.42 6.25 -33.31
CA GLU A 581 -11.21 7.10 -32.13
C GLU A 581 -9.73 7.41 -31.87
N ARG A 582 -8.90 6.37 -31.79
CA ARG A 582 -7.47 6.51 -31.50
C ARG A 582 -6.73 7.36 -32.56
N PRO A 583 -6.78 7.04 -33.87
CA PRO A 583 -6.09 7.83 -34.89
C PRO A 583 -6.55 9.29 -34.93
N LEU A 584 -7.82 9.56 -34.63
CA LEU A 584 -8.37 10.91 -34.61
C LEU A 584 -7.84 11.70 -33.40
N LEU A 585 -7.81 11.10 -32.21
CA LEU A 585 -7.21 11.72 -31.03
C LEU A 585 -5.70 11.97 -31.20
N GLU A 586 -4.97 11.07 -31.86
CA GLU A 586 -3.57 11.26 -32.23
C GLU A 586 -3.40 12.46 -33.19
N ALA A 587 -4.30 12.61 -34.18
CA ALA A 587 -4.29 13.74 -35.10
C ALA A 587 -4.61 15.07 -34.39
N VAL A 588 -5.59 15.09 -33.48
CA VAL A 588 -5.91 16.28 -32.65
C VAL A 588 -4.73 16.64 -31.75
N ALA A 589 -4.14 15.67 -31.07
CA ALA A 589 -2.97 15.88 -30.23
C ALA A 589 -1.78 16.44 -31.03
N GLY A 590 -1.54 15.93 -32.25
CA GLY A 590 -0.48 16.38 -33.14
C GLY A 590 -0.69 17.79 -33.70
N GLU A 591 -1.91 18.12 -34.12
CA GLU A 591 -2.25 19.44 -34.69
C GLU A 591 -2.10 20.56 -33.65
N PHE A 592 -2.58 20.33 -32.42
CA PHE A 592 -2.58 21.36 -31.37
C PHE A 592 -1.41 21.24 -30.38
N ARG A 593 -0.63 20.15 -30.44
CA ARG A 593 0.46 19.81 -29.49
C ARG A 593 -0.02 19.78 -28.04
N VAL A 594 -1.19 19.16 -27.85
CA VAL A 594 -1.89 19.06 -26.57
C VAL A 594 -1.82 17.65 -25.99
N CYS A 595 -1.93 17.55 -24.69
CA CYS A 595 -2.08 16.28 -23.97
C CYS A 595 -3.08 16.41 -22.84
N LEU A 596 -3.63 15.29 -22.37
CA LEU A 596 -4.41 15.25 -21.13
C LEU A 596 -3.74 14.33 -20.12
N PRO A 597 -3.62 14.75 -18.85
CA PRO A 597 -2.94 13.97 -17.82
C PRO A 597 -3.82 12.79 -17.40
N ARG A 598 -3.46 11.58 -17.86
CA ARG A 598 -4.19 10.34 -17.55
C ARG A 598 -4.21 10.11 -16.06
N HIS A 599 -3.06 10.17 -15.41
CA HIS A 599 -2.91 9.87 -14.00
C HIS A 599 -3.72 10.83 -13.13
N ALA A 600 -3.65 12.13 -13.41
CA ALA A 600 -4.41 13.14 -12.68
C ALA A 600 -5.93 12.98 -12.84
N LEU A 601 -6.40 12.60 -14.04
CA LEU A 601 -7.83 12.43 -14.34
C LEU A 601 -8.41 11.13 -13.78
N VAL A 602 -7.58 10.08 -13.60
CA VAL A 602 -8.04 8.76 -13.16
C VAL A 602 -7.80 8.55 -11.66
N GLY A 603 -6.61 8.86 -11.17
CA GLY A 603 -6.20 8.61 -9.77
C GLY A 603 -5.90 9.87 -8.95
N GLY A 604 -5.88 11.05 -9.56
CA GLY A 604 -5.57 12.31 -8.89
C GLY A 604 -6.80 13.06 -8.38
N ARG A 605 -6.53 14.22 -7.76
CA ARG A 605 -7.51 15.24 -7.40
C ARG A 605 -7.27 16.51 -8.20
N LEU A 606 -8.30 16.96 -8.91
CA LEU A 606 -8.27 18.18 -9.70
C LEU A 606 -9.36 19.13 -9.25
N HIS A 607 -9.12 20.43 -9.41
CA HIS A 607 -10.18 21.42 -9.26
C HIS A 607 -11.33 21.12 -10.23
N THR A 608 -12.56 21.44 -9.83
CA THR A 608 -13.74 21.23 -10.68
C THR A 608 -14.66 22.44 -10.68
N PHE A 609 -15.46 22.60 -11.73
CA PHE A 609 -16.50 23.63 -11.78
C PHE A 609 -17.69 23.15 -12.61
N VAL A 610 -18.84 23.78 -12.42
CA VAL A 610 -20.05 23.44 -13.18
C VAL A 610 -20.03 24.20 -14.50
N THR A 611 -19.87 23.48 -15.61
CA THR A 611 -19.99 24.06 -16.96
C THR A 611 -21.42 24.51 -17.24
N ARG A 612 -21.58 25.46 -18.17
CA ARG A 612 -22.88 25.72 -18.84
C ARG A 612 -23.37 24.50 -19.59
N SER A 613 -24.66 24.47 -19.90
CA SER A 613 -25.26 23.44 -20.76
C SER A 613 -24.70 23.56 -22.18
N TRP A 614 -24.23 22.45 -22.74
CA TRP A 614 -23.88 22.32 -24.16
C TRP A 614 -25.10 21.88 -24.98
N THR A 615 -26.25 21.72 -24.33
CA THR A 615 -27.54 21.43 -24.96
C THR A 615 -28.47 22.63 -24.79
N ARG A 616 -28.99 23.18 -25.90
CA ARG A 616 -29.99 24.27 -25.82
C ARG A 616 -31.32 23.76 -25.26
N PRO A 617 -32.11 24.64 -24.62
CA PRO A 617 -33.49 24.33 -24.27
C PRO A 617 -34.33 23.90 -25.49
N PRO A 618 -35.37 23.08 -25.28
CA PRO A 618 -36.31 22.71 -26.34
C PRO A 618 -37.03 23.96 -26.87
N ALA A 619 -37.19 24.04 -28.18
CA ALA A 619 -38.00 25.07 -28.84
C ALA A 619 -39.49 24.68 -28.84
N ASP A 620 -40.36 25.63 -29.16
CA ASP A 620 -41.80 25.39 -29.30
C ASP A 620 -42.07 24.23 -30.28
N GLY A 621 -42.71 23.18 -29.79
CA GLY A 621 -43.01 21.96 -30.56
C GLY A 621 -41.99 20.82 -30.44
N GLU A 622 -40.87 21.01 -29.72
CA GLU A 622 -39.90 19.94 -29.48
C GLU A 622 -40.22 19.10 -28.23
N THR A 623 -40.18 17.77 -28.35
CA THR A 623 -40.38 16.87 -27.22
C THR A 623 -39.17 16.85 -26.28
N TYR A 624 -39.43 16.89 -24.98
CA TYR A 624 -38.41 16.79 -23.94
C TYR A 624 -38.89 15.95 -22.75
N MET A 625 -37.94 15.50 -21.93
CA MET A 625 -38.21 14.73 -20.72
C MET A 625 -37.61 15.46 -19.51
N VAL A 626 -38.36 15.51 -18.40
CA VAL A 626 -37.89 15.98 -17.09
C VAL A 626 -38.30 14.95 -16.04
N ILE A 627 -37.33 14.47 -15.26
CA ILE A 627 -37.52 13.58 -14.12
C ILE A 627 -37.20 14.38 -12.87
N ARG A 628 -38.17 14.47 -11.95
CA ARG A 628 -37.99 15.10 -10.63
C ARG A 628 -37.95 14.03 -9.57
N MET A 629 -36.89 14.02 -8.77
CA MET A 629 -36.78 13.19 -7.59
C MET A 629 -37.13 14.02 -6.36
N HIS A 630 -38.22 13.66 -5.70
CA HIS A 630 -38.59 14.25 -4.42
C HIS A 630 -37.94 13.44 -3.30
N PRO A 631 -37.19 14.08 -2.37
CA PRO A 631 -36.74 13.41 -1.16
C PRO A 631 -37.96 12.86 -0.44
N GLY A 632 -38.02 11.55 -0.21
CA GLY A 632 -39.12 10.95 0.54
C GLY A 632 -39.23 11.61 1.91
N ALA A 633 -40.45 12.00 2.30
CA ALA A 633 -40.72 12.49 3.65
C ALA A 633 -40.16 11.47 4.68
N PRO A 634 -39.54 11.93 5.79
CA PRO A 634 -39.05 11.01 6.80
C PRO A 634 -40.22 10.13 7.27
N ARG A 635 -40.03 8.81 7.25
CA ARG A 635 -41.00 7.85 7.77
C ARG A 635 -41.34 8.25 9.22
N PRO A 636 -42.62 8.35 9.60
CA PRO A 636 -42.96 8.57 11.00
C PRO A 636 -42.44 7.39 11.82
N THR A 637 -41.52 7.68 12.73
CA THR A 637 -41.13 6.78 13.81
C THR A 637 -42.32 6.62 14.75
N GLY A 638 -42.88 5.42 14.82
CA GLY A 638 -43.89 5.08 15.83
C GLY A 638 -45.05 4.29 15.26
N GLY A 639 -44.93 2.97 15.30
CA GLY A 639 -46.03 2.04 15.14
C GLY A 639 -45.69 0.78 15.91
N GLU A 640 -46.17 0.73 17.15
CA GLU A 640 -46.04 -0.41 18.06
C GLU A 640 -46.35 -1.73 17.35
N TRP A 641 -45.43 -2.69 17.47
CA TRP A 641 -45.71 -4.09 17.19
C TRP A 641 -46.68 -4.61 18.26
N SER A 642 -47.98 -4.53 18.00
CA SER A 642 -48.96 -5.34 18.71
C SER A 642 -48.92 -6.75 18.14
N GLY A 643 -48.51 -7.71 18.99
CA GLY A 643 -48.44 -9.13 18.67
C GLY A 643 -49.76 -9.67 18.13
N GLY A 644 -49.66 -10.39 17.01
CA GLY A 644 -50.76 -11.17 16.45
C GLY A 644 -50.70 -12.60 16.99
N ASP A 645 -51.63 -12.91 17.89
CA ASP A 645 -52.09 -14.25 18.20
C ASP A 645 -52.49 -15.01 16.92
N GLY A 646 -52.05 -16.26 16.80
CA GLY A 646 -52.72 -17.26 15.95
C GLY A 646 -54.13 -17.56 16.48
N PRO A 647 -55.05 -18.10 15.67
CA PRO A 647 -54.99 -19.55 15.42
C PRO A 647 -55.55 -20.05 14.07
N HIS A 648 -55.23 -21.34 13.83
CA HIS A 648 -55.75 -22.33 12.86
C HIS A 648 -55.16 -22.40 11.46
#